data_AF-F3QSY1-F1
#
_entry.id   AF-F3QSY1-F1
#
_cell.length_a   1.000
_cell.length_b   1.000
_cell.length_c   1.000
_cell.angle_alpha   90.00
_cell.angle_beta   90.00
_cell.angle_gamma   90.00
#
_symmetry.space_group_name_H-M   'P 1'
#
loop_
_entity.id
_entity.type
_entity.pdbx_description
1 polymer ?
#
loop_
_entity_poly.entity_id
_entity_poly.type
_entity_poly.pdbx_seq_one_letter_code
_entity_poly.pdbx_strand_id
1 'polypeptide(L)'
;MQMNKLIGTCLLCAWVWGTQANAQESIKVGNTTRNMITYAPEGLPYNPPLVISLHGMNQDANYQKGQANWEAVADTAKFVVVYPNGINKAWDISGDTDIKFLETVIDTMYNRYHINRNRVYLSGFSMGGMMTYHAMARMSDKIAAFGPVSGISVDYRNPSGRRAVPIIHTHGTADNVVYYNGDANHPAGGYGSIPEYVKKWAAFDGCDMNPEVIKPYPAGKPGSSATYTRYSGGKDGVEVVLISIEGKGHWHSNDPASVMTTEEIWNFCKRYSLGPEEPEPPALVSAEPENHSFDLPSQDLAFVYTFDEAVDGGEAKAILSGEGMEYPLVLSESGFSKRLTFRLPDGVQLPDGDYTLRVEHLENEAGGVLQSCVFTYTIGVVEVGDELAIETLLSPVWREEQAVVGEGIPTGWKRVNSRKDGTKDEKGSGAANTGGARLKYFPEGGDFDAGFYLSARDYDVCDFYFGSYDGYRLHLLPGQYVLSFNSVYWSAGSEEGKATFDVQVTDGTGKGVWSQVGLLSSGCMDEVSTEKVKGSKAHEYVFSITSEGNYELHFTMSQGWNSIILGGIRMTTQPSVADVYKGGFLRLMKEAARGYEATASDCYAASEDLRTALKIVLDQYEGFVSTAPSEYEEAMEAVEAVWLPLADRKESVDVYVNALETAQEALSGWEKDGFDLTAQAYLDLKEAVRDCAFGQVDMTDNLRMRDAAESLSGYVQKLREEALTVDGVTVSGRPVSVEHYDLSGRRIKPGCRGVTVVRELYRDGSVRVQKRLNVFSSL
;
A
#
# COMPACT_ATOMS: atom_id res chain seq x y z
N MET A 1 20.00 -11.42 -11.04
CA MET A 1 19.68 -9.99 -11.19
C MET A 1 18.17 -9.89 -11.35
N GLN A 2 17.50 -9.23 -10.40
CA GLN A 2 16.05 -8.95 -10.28
C GLN A 2 15.09 -10.16 -10.46
N MET A 3 14.81 -10.85 -9.35
CA MET A 3 13.56 -11.59 -9.15
C MET A 3 12.71 -10.84 -8.12
N ASN A 4 11.43 -10.70 -8.45
CA ASN A 4 10.40 -9.99 -7.72
C ASN A 4 10.27 -10.52 -6.28
N LYS A 5 10.41 -9.62 -5.30
CA LYS A 5 9.95 -9.82 -3.93
C LYS A 5 8.44 -9.59 -3.90
N LEU A 6 7.67 -10.65 -3.69
CA LEU A 6 6.30 -10.62 -3.17
C LEU A 6 6.34 -11.44 -1.88
N ILE A 7 6.58 -10.76 -0.75
CA ILE A 7 6.49 -11.32 0.59
C ILE A 7 5.35 -10.59 1.29
N GLY A 8 4.56 -11.37 2.01
CA GLY A 8 3.28 -11.03 2.62
C GLY A 8 3.31 -9.78 3.49
N THR A 9 2.25 -9.00 3.34
CA THR A 9 1.94 -7.82 4.13
C THR A 9 1.46 -8.24 5.52
N CYS A 10 2.39 -8.45 6.45
CA CYS A 10 2.07 -8.43 7.88
C CYS A 10 2.00 -6.96 8.33
N LEU A 11 0.84 -6.56 8.87
CA LEU A 11 0.60 -5.26 9.51
C LEU A 11 1.44 -5.14 10.79
N LEU A 12 2.72 -4.84 10.63
CA LEU A 12 3.54 -4.24 11.68
C LEU A 12 2.96 -2.87 12.00
N CYS A 13 2.67 -2.63 13.29
CA CYS A 13 2.81 -1.29 13.87
C CYS A 13 4.30 -0.89 13.84
N ALA A 14 4.86 -0.81 12.64
CA ALA A 14 6.02 0.01 12.36
C ALA A 14 5.47 1.42 12.25
N TRP A 15 6.05 2.32 13.04
CA TRP A 15 6.05 3.73 12.69
C TRP A 15 6.34 3.83 11.20
N VAL A 16 5.37 4.31 10.42
CA VAL A 16 5.49 4.44 8.97
C VAL A 16 6.57 5.48 8.70
N TRP A 17 7.82 5.03 8.65
CA TRP A 17 8.91 5.79 8.07
C TRP A 17 8.71 5.77 6.56
N GLY A 18 8.21 6.89 6.06
CA GLY A 18 8.54 7.44 4.76
C GLY A 18 8.28 6.54 3.55
N THR A 19 7.03 6.34 3.19
CA THR A 19 6.74 6.37 1.75
C THR A 19 7.03 7.80 1.27
N GLN A 20 7.88 7.96 0.26
CA GLN A 20 8.06 9.27 -0.40
C GLN A 20 6.69 9.73 -0.91
N ALA A 21 6.02 10.62 -0.19
CA ALA A 21 4.72 11.16 -0.58
C ALA A 21 4.87 12.21 -1.71
N ASN A 22 5.41 11.81 -2.86
CA ASN A 22 5.47 12.65 -4.05
C ASN A 22 4.10 12.85 -4.74
N ALA A 23 3.01 12.36 -4.14
CA ALA A 23 1.65 12.46 -4.68
C ALA A 23 0.87 13.61 -4.04
N GLN A 24 0.01 14.25 -4.84
CA GLN A 24 -0.93 15.25 -4.34
C GLN A 24 -1.92 14.58 -3.38
N GLU A 25 -2.00 15.09 -2.16
CA GLU A 25 -2.88 14.61 -1.11
C GLU A 25 -3.93 15.65 -0.72
N SER A 26 -5.03 15.18 -0.12
CA SER A 26 -6.16 16.01 0.29
C SER A 26 -6.31 16.01 1.81
N ILE A 27 -6.47 17.19 2.40
CA ILE A 27 -6.75 17.37 3.83
C ILE A 27 -8.04 18.17 4.05
N LYS A 28 -8.72 17.90 5.17
CA LYS A 28 -9.93 18.61 5.56
C LYS A 28 -9.56 19.88 6.33
N VAL A 29 -10.04 21.02 5.84
CA VAL A 29 -9.92 22.35 6.47
C VAL A 29 -11.33 22.87 6.76
N GLY A 30 -11.79 22.73 8.00
CA GLY A 30 -13.19 22.97 8.35
C GLY A 30 -14.14 22.11 7.51
N ASN A 31 -15.00 22.75 6.72
CA ASN A 31 -15.96 22.08 5.82
C ASN A 31 -15.45 21.94 4.37
N THR A 32 -14.20 22.29 4.11
CA THR A 32 -13.60 22.24 2.76
C THR A 32 -12.48 21.21 2.69
N THR A 33 -12.25 20.67 1.49
CA THR A 33 -11.11 19.82 1.20
C THR A 33 -10.06 20.62 0.42
N ARG A 34 -8.82 20.60 0.89
CA ARG A 34 -7.68 21.32 0.30
C ARG A 34 -6.60 20.32 -0.12
N ASN A 35 -5.84 20.67 -1.14
CA ASN A 35 -4.80 19.79 -1.70
C ASN A 35 -3.39 20.31 -1.41
N MET A 36 -2.44 19.42 -1.24
CA MET A 36 -1.02 19.75 -1.06
C MET A 36 -0.11 18.63 -1.58
N ILE A 37 1.18 18.91 -1.71
CA ILE A 37 2.24 17.91 -1.91
C ILE A 37 3.16 17.98 -0.69
N THR A 38 3.54 16.84 -0.13
CA THR A 38 4.37 16.76 1.07
C THR A 38 5.61 15.94 0.78
N TYR A 39 6.79 16.50 0.98
CA TYR A 39 8.05 15.78 0.85
C TYR A 39 8.71 15.62 2.22
N ALA A 40 8.97 14.38 2.59
CA ALA A 40 9.70 13.98 3.79
C ALA A 40 10.87 13.09 3.34
N PRO A 41 12.13 13.53 3.49
CA PRO A 41 13.30 12.72 3.15
C PRO A 41 13.41 11.50 4.08
N GLU A 42 14.11 10.45 3.64
CA GLU A 42 14.44 9.33 4.52
C GLU A 42 15.38 9.77 5.66
N GLY A 43 15.28 9.10 6.82
CA GLY A 43 16.11 9.38 7.99
C GLY A 43 15.86 10.76 8.59
N LEU A 44 14.60 11.20 8.69
CA LEU A 44 14.24 12.38 9.47
C LEU A 44 14.62 12.17 10.94
N PRO A 45 15.24 13.16 11.60
CA PRO A 45 15.45 13.11 13.04
C PRO A 45 14.11 13.20 13.78
N TYR A 46 14.11 12.89 15.08
CA TYR A 46 12.98 13.28 15.93
C TYR A 46 12.77 14.79 15.87
N ASN A 47 11.49 15.20 15.87
CA ASN A 47 11.10 16.60 15.82
C ASN A 47 11.72 17.40 14.65
N PRO A 48 11.57 16.93 13.39
CA PRO A 48 12.18 17.61 12.26
C PRO A 48 11.52 18.98 12.02
N PRO A 49 12.24 19.99 11.51
CA PRO A 49 11.64 21.25 11.12
C PRO A 49 10.61 21.10 9.99
N LEU A 50 9.75 22.10 9.82
CA LEU A 50 8.79 22.17 8.71
C LEU A 50 9.03 23.42 7.87
N VAL A 51 9.12 23.25 6.56
CA VAL A 51 9.08 24.35 5.58
C VAL A 51 7.76 24.28 4.81
N ILE A 52 7.04 25.39 4.73
CA ILE A 52 5.87 25.52 3.86
C ILE A 52 6.24 26.47 2.70
N SER A 53 6.04 26.03 1.46
CA SER A 53 6.45 26.76 0.25
C SER A 53 5.24 27.07 -0.65
N LEU A 54 4.90 28.35 -0.76
CA LEU A 54 3.67 28.83 -1.41
C LEU A 54 3.90 29.27 -2.86
N HIS A 55 3.04 28.79 -3.77
CA HIS A 55 3.07 29.12 -5.20
C HIS A 55 2.59 30.57 -5.49
N GLY A 56 2.94 31.11 -6.66
CA GLY A 56 2.42 32.40 -7.15
C GLY A 56 1.01 32.32 -7.73
N MET A 57 0.44 33.45 -8.17
CA MET A 57 -0.89 33.49 -8.77
C MET A 57 -0.93 32.70 -10.09
N ASN A 58 -2.03 31.97 -10.33
CA ASN A 58 -2.23 31.09 -11.50
C ASN A 58 -1.26 29.90 -11.59
N GLN A 59 -0.48 29.64 -10.54
CA GLN A 59 0.38 28.47 -10.39
C GLN A 59 -0.27 27.43 -9.47
N ASP A 60 0.43 26.33 -9.21
CA ASP A 60 0.01 25.27 -8.30
C ASP A 60 1.23 24.66 -7.57
N ALA A 61 0.95 23.70 -6.67
CA ALA A 61 1.96 23.04 -5.86
C ALA A 61 3.09 22.40 -6.67
N ASN A 62 2.79 21.78 -7.83
CA ASN A 62 3.82 21.18 -8.69
C ASN A 62 4.73 22.23 -9.29
N TYR A 63 4.16 23.36 -9.74
CA TYR A 63 4.95 24.47 -10.25
C TYR A 63 5.91 25.02 -9.17
N GLN A 64 5.41 25.25 -7.95
CA GLN A 64 6.24 25.75 -6.85
C GLN A 64 7.31 24.75 -6.42
N LYS A 65 6.97 23.45 -6.39
CA LYS A 65 7.92 22.36 -6.14
C LYS A 65 9.07 22.39 -7.16
N GLY A 66 8.75 22.43 -8.45
CA GLY A 66 9.76 22.50 -9.51
C GLY A 66 10.59 23.78 -9.49
N GLN A 67 9.99 24.92 -9.15
CA GLN A 67 10.67 26.22 -9.11
C GLN A 67 11.60 26.36 -7.89
N ALA A 68 11.10 26.05 -6.70
CA ALA A 68 11.82 26.24 -5.45
C ALA A 68 12.78 25.08 -5.13
N ASN A 69 12.45 23.86 -5.54
CA ASN A 69 13.26 22.65 -5.36
C ASN A 69 13.78 22.48 -3.91
N TRP A 70 12.88 22.60 -2.92
CA TRP A 70 13.25 22.45 -1.51
C TRP A 70 13.75 21.04 -1.18
N GLU A 71 13.37 20.03 -1.96
CA GLU A 71 13.75 18.63 -1.79
C GLU A 71 15.27 18.46 -1.71
N ALA A 72 16.03 19.13 -2.59
CA ALA A 72 17.49 19.06 -2.56
C ALA A 72 18.09 19.57 -1.25
N VAL A 73 17.45 20.56 -0.60
CA VAL A 73 17.87 21.07 0.70
C VAL A 73 17.36 20.17 1.83
N ALA A 74 16.12 19.67 1.72
CA ALA A 74 15.51 18.76 2.68
C ALA A 74 16.30 17.44 2.79
N ASP A 75 16.79 16.89 1.68
CA ASP A 75 17.56 15.64 1.64
C ASP A 75 18.82 15.70 2.50
N THR A 76 19.45 16.86 2.56
CA THR A 76 20.69 17.09 3.32
C THR A 76 20.43 17.60 4.74
N ALA A 77 19.44 18.49 4.90
CA ALA A 77 19.18 19.15 6.17
C ALA A 77 18.07 18.50 7.02
N LYS A 78 17.41 17.46 6.48
CA LYS A 78 16.43 16.60 7.14
C LYS A 78 15.26 17.35 7.79
N PHE A 79 14.48 18.03 6.96
CA PHE A 79 13.21 18.67 7.34
C PHE A 79 12.07 18.23 6.41
N VAL A 80 10.83 18.37 6.88
CA VAL A 80 9.63 18.15 6.05
C VAL A 80 9.34 19.41 5.24
N VAL A 81 8.98 19.29 3.96
CA VAL A 81 8.48 20.41 3.16
C VAL A 81 7.09 20.14 2.62
N VAL A 82 6.21 21.14 2.70
CA VAL A 82 4.85 21.09 2.16
C VAL A 82 4.64 22.18 1.13
N TYR A 83 4.03 21.80 0.01
CA TYR A 83 3.59 22.65 -1.09
C TYR A 83 2.05 22.66 -1.18
N PRO A 84 1.37 23.58 -0.48
CA PRO A 84 -0.08 23.66 -0.49
C PRO A 84 -0.62 24.31 -1.78
N ASN A 85 -1.84 23.93 -2.19
CA ASN A 85 -2.59 24.57 -3.28
C ASN A 85 -3.58 25.63 -2.76
N GLY A 86 -3.43 26.86 -3.25
CA GLY A 86 -4.40 27.94 -3.10
C GLY A 86 -5.73 27.64 -3.81
N ILE A 87 -6.83 28.18 -3.31
CA ILE A 87 -8.15 28.06 -3.96
C ILE A 87 -8.10 28.82 -5.29
N ASN A 88 -8.59 28.20 -6.37
CA ASN A 88 -8.56 28.79 -7.72
C ASN A 88 -7.16 29.28 -8.14
N LYS A 89 -6.11 28.55 -7.74
CA LYS A 89 -4.70 28.93 -8.00
C LYS A 89 -4.34 30.31 -7.43
N ALA A 90 -4.97 30.69 -6.32
CA ALA A 90 -4.76 31.95 -5.63
C ALA A 90 -4.81 31.83 -4.10
N TRP A 91 -4.32 32.85 -3.41
CA TRP A 91 -4.23 32.94 -1.95
C TRP A 91 -5.14 34.04 -1.43
N ASP A 92 -5.84 33.77 -0.33
CA ASP A 92 -6.53 34.77 0.48
C ASP A 92 -5.49 35.55 1.31
N ILE A 93 -4.97 36.62 0.71
CA ILE A 93 -3.93 37.49 1.29
C ILE A 93 -4.49 38.62 2.18
N SER A 94 -5.80 38.60 2.45
CA SER A 94 -6.52 39.65 3.19
C SER A 94 -7.36 39.13 4.36
N GLY A 95 -7.94 37.94 4.20
CA GLY A 95 -8.75 37.24 5.19
C GLY A 95 -7.98 36.12 5.90
N ASP A 96 -8.73 35.21 6.53
CA ASP A 96 -8.17 34.12 7.34
C ASP A 96 -8.35 32.74 6.69
N THR A 97 -8.83 32.67 5.46
CA THR A 97 -9.15 31.39 4.81
C THR A 97 -7.90 30.53 4.64
N ASP A 98 -6.83 31.11 4.11
CA ASP A 98 -5.56 30.40 3.93
C ASP A 98 -4.69 30.42 5.18
N ILE A 99 -4.92 31.33 6.13
CA ILE A 99 -4.32 31.24 7.48
C ILE A 99 -4.73 29.94 8.16
N LYS A 100 -6.04 29.64 8.19
CA LYS A 100 -6.57 28.37 8.74
C LYS A 100 -6.05 27.14 8.01
N PHE A 101 -5.82 27.26 6.70
CA PHE A 101 -5.23 26.18 5.93
C PHE A 101 -3.78 25.92 6.37
N LEU A 102 -2.95 26.97 6.50
CA LEU A 102 -1.57 26.83 6.98
C LEU A 102 -1.50 26.27 8.41
N GLU A 103 -2.41 26.67 9.31
CA GLU A 103 -2.54 26.07 10.64
C GLU A 103 -2.84 24.57 10.57
N THR A 104 -3.80 24.18 9.72
CA THR A 104 -4.16 22.77 9.52
C THR A 104 -2.99 21.98 8.93
N VAL A 105 -2.20 22.56 8.04
CA VAL A 105 -0.98 21.92 7.51
C VAL A 105 0.02 21.65 8.64
N ILE A 106 0.29 22.63 9.51
CA ILE A 106 1.20 22.46 10.66
C ILE A 106 0.69 21.33 11.56
N ASP A 107 -0.61 21.32 11.89
CA ASP A 107 -1.21 20.28 12.73
C ASP A 107 -1.13 18.89 12.09
N THR A 108 -1.38 18.81 10.78
CA THR A 108 -1.31 17.56 10.02
C THR A 108 0.12 17.02 10.02
N MET A 109 1.12 17.89 9.81
CA MET A 109 2.52 17.50 9.80
C MET A 109 3.03 17.10 11.18
N TYR A 110 2.55 17.75 12.24
CA TYR A 110 2.81 17.33 13.62
C TYR A 110 2.28 15.92 13.87
N ASN A 111 1.03 15.65 13.52
CA ASN A 111 0.45 14.32 13.76
C ASN A 111 1.11 13.21 12.91
N ARG A 112 1.70 13.55 11.76
CA ARG A 112 2.26 12.57 10.82
C ARG A 112 3.75 12.31 11.01
N TYR A 113 4.52 13.38 11.21
CA TYR A 113 5.99 13.32 11.28
C TYR A 113 6.54 13.85 12.60
N HIS A 114 5.65 14.19 13.55
CA HIS A 114 6.02 14.82 14.81
C HIS A 114 6.93 16.04 14.59
N ILE A 115 6.60 16.92 13.62
CA ILE A 115 7.44 18.09 13.32
C ILE A 115 7.59 19.03 14.52
N ASN A 116 8.73 19.71 14.62
CA ASN A 116 8.94 20.71 15.67
C ASN A 116 8.14 21.97 15.38
N ARG A 117 7.06 22.18 16.15
CA ARG A 117 6.16 23.34 16.03
C ARG A 117 6.84 24.68 16.31
N ASN A 118 7.96 24.66 17.03
CA ASN A 118 8.77 25.86 17.26
C ASN A 118 9.71 26.17 16.08
N ARG A 119 9.88 25.24 15.13
CA ARG A 119 10.76 25.35 13.96
C ARG A 119 9.99 25.20 12.64
N VAL A 120 8.87 25.92 12.54
CA VAL A 120 8.09 26.07 11.30
C VAL A 120 8.54 27.32 10.55
N TYR A 121 8.82 27.19 9.26
CA TYR A 121 9.23 28.28 8.38
C TYR A 121 8.30 28.41 7.18
N LEU A 122 8.06 29.64 6.74
CA LEU A 122 7.18 29.93 5.61
C LEU A 122 7.92 30.71 4.53
N SER A 123 7.83 30.23 3.30
CA SER A 123 8.39 30.84 2.11
C SER A 123 7.35 30.85 1.00
N GLY A 124 7.48 31.78 0.05
CA GLY A 124 6.60 31.77 -1.11
C GLY A 124 7.03 32.74 -2.20
N PHE A 125 6.67 32.42 -3.44
CA PHE A 125 7.00 33.23 -4.61
C PHE A 125 5.81 34.10 -5.05
N SER A 126 6.06 35.34 -5.43
CA SER A 126 5.06 36.26 -5.99
C SER A 126 3.89 36.46 -5.03
N MET A 127 2.66 36.08 -5.42
CA MET A 127 1.51 36.11 -4.51
C MET A 127 1.64 35.15 -3.32
N GLY A 128 2.41 34.06 -3.43
CA GLY A 128 2.82 33.25 -2.29
C GLY A 128 3.76 34.02 -1.35
N GLY A 129 4.59 34.92 -1.89
CA GLY A 129 5.39 35.86 -1.12
C GLY A 129 4.53 36.94 -0.45
N MET A 130 3.45 37.38 -1.11
CA MET A 130 2.43 38.25 -0.50
C MET A 130 1.70 37.56 0.65
N MET A 131 1.31 36.30 0.46
CA MET A 131 0.72 35.47 1.51
C MET A 131 1.71 35.22 2.67
N THR A 132 3.01 35.10 2.38
CA THR A 132 4.07 35.00 3.40
C THR A 132 4.11 36.25 4.29
N TYR A 133 3.98 37.44 3.69
CA TYR A 133 3.85 38.70 4.44
C TYR A 133 2.56 38.78 5.27
N HIS A 134 1.43 38.34 4.71
CA HIS A 134 0.16 38.30 5.43
C HIS A 134 0.20 37.34 6.63
N ALA A 135 0.73 36.13 6.42
CA ALA A 135 0.93 35.14 7.47
C ALA A 135 1.88 35.63 8.56
N MET A 136 2.90 36.43 8.24
CA MET A 136 3.75 37.03 9.26
C MET A 136 2.99 37.92 10.25
N ALA A 137 2.02 38.70 9.78
CA ALA A 137 1.18 39.52 10.64
C ALA A 137 0.22 38.68 11.50
N ARG A 138 -0.25 37.54 11.00
CA ARG A 138 -1.32 36.71 11.61
C ARG A 138 -0.84 35.49 12.40
N MET A 139 0.35 34.97 12.07
CA MET A 139 0.89 33.69 12.55
C MET A 139 2.33 33.82 13.08
N SER A 140 2.77 35.02 13.45
CA SER A 140 4.11 35.25 14.02
C SER A 140 4.35 34.45 15.31
N ASP A 141 3.30 34.02 16.00
CA ASP A 141 3.34 33.13 17.16
C ASP A 141 3.39 31.63 16.82
N LYS A 142 3.32 31.25 15.54
CA LYS A 142 3.35 29.84 15.07
C LYS A 142 4.45 29.54 14.07
N ILE A 143 5.03 30.56 13.44
CA ILE A 143 6.10 30.44 12.43
C ILE A 143 7.32 31.21 12.92
N ALA A 144 8.47 30.55 12.95
CA ALA A 144 9.70 31.05 13.55
C ALA A 144 10.42 32.09 12.67
N ALA A 145 10.42 31.92 11.34
CA ALA A 145 11.05 32.82 10.38
C ALA A 145 10.38 32.73 8.99
N PHE A 146 10.53 33.81 8.20
CA PHE A 146 9.84 33.98 6.93
C PHE A 146 10.78 34.34 5.78
N GLY A 147 10.55 33.73 4.61
CA GLY A 147 11.35 33.91 3.39
C GLY A 147 10.51 34.31 2.17
N PRO A 148 9.97 35.54 2.09
CA PRO A 148 9.22 35.97 0.91
C PRO A 148 10.15 36.18 -0.30
N VAL A 149 9.70 35.72 -1.48
CA VAL A 149 10.42 35.87 -2.76
C VAL A 149 9.54 36.65 -3.73
N SER A 150 10.03 37.80 -4.23
CA SER A 150 9.31 38.64 -5.19
C SER A 150 7.87 39.01 -4.79
N GLY A 151 7.60 39.15 -3.48
CA GLY A 151 6.29 39.50 -2.92
C GLY A 151 6.29 40.85 -2.20
N ILE A 152 5.11 41.36 -1.87
CA ILE A 152 4.91 42.60 -1.10
C ILE A 152 3.81 42.39 -0.06
N SER A 153 3.74 43.23 0.98
CA SER A 153 2.55 43.26 1.83
C SER A 153 1.44 44.07 1.16
N VAL A 154 0.23 43.51 1.20
CA VAL A 154 -0.92 44.02 0.44
C VAL A 154 -1.93 44.71 1.35
N ASP A 155 -2.18 44.16 2.55
CA ASP A 155 -3.15 44.71 3.52
C ASP A 155 -2.52 45.41 4.73
N TYR A 156 -1.26 45.12 5.06
CA TYR A 156 -0.55 45.68 6.22
C TYR A 156 0.71 46.42 5.76
N ARG A 157 0.49 47.63 5.21
CA ARG A 157 1.56 48.50 4.69
C ARG A 157 2.55 48.94 5.77
N ASN A 158 2.08 48.97 7.03
CA ASN A 158 2.94 49.10 8.19
C ASN A 158 3.21 47.70 8.77
N PRO A 159 4.46 47.39 9.13
CA PRO A 159 4.79 46.19 9.88
C PRO A 159 3.87 45.99 11.09
N SER A 160 3.44 44.75 11.29
CA SER A 160 2.60 44.35 12.42
C SER A 160 2.85 42.87 12.72
N GLY A 161 2.74 42.49 14.00
CA GLY A 161 3.00 41.12 14.45
C GLY A 161 2.91 41.04 15.95
N ARG A 162 2.80 39.81 16.48
CA ARG A 162 2.72 39.56 17.94
C ARG A 162 4.09 39.60 18.63
N ARG A 163 5.16 39.50 17.85
CA ARG A 163 6.56 39.56 18.26
C ARG A 163 7.42 40.16 17.15
N ALA A 164 8.69 40.39 17.43
CA ALA A 164 9.67 40.69 16.39
C ALA A 164 9.91 39.43 15.51
N VAL A 165 10.00 39.59 14.20
CA VAL A 165 10.01 38.45 13.26
C VAL A 165 11.26 38.45 12.37
N PRO A 166 12.04 37.36 12.33
CA PRO A 166 13.14 37.20 11.38
C PRO A 166 12.63 37.08 9.94
N ILE A 167 13.17 37.90 9.03
CA ILE A 167 12.77 37.94 7.61
C ILE A 167 14.01 37.93 6.71
N ILE A 168 13.97 37.09 5.67
CA ILE A 168 14.88 37.15 4.53
C ILE A 168 14.11 37.33 3.24
N HIS A 169 14.17 38.51 2.65
CA HIS A 169 13.50 38.81 1.39
C HIS A 169 14.48 38.70 0.22
N THR A 170 14.07 38.06 -0.87
CA THR A 170 14.85 38.04 -2.13
C THR A 170 14.07 38.64 -3.30
N HIS A 171 14.69 39.52 -4.09
CA HIS A 171 14.02 40.23 -5.18
C HIS A 171 14.97 40.57 -6.36
N GLY A 172 14.46 40.49 -7.59
CA GLY A 172 15.19 40.96 -8.78
C GLY A 172 15.03 42.46 -9.03
N THR A 173 16.09 43.18 -9.36
CA THR A 173 15.99 44.65 -9.55
C THR A 173 15.29 45.07 -10.85
N ALA A 174 15.16 44.13 -11.80
CA ALA A 174 14.45 44.31 -13.08
C ALA A 174 13.09 43.57 -13.08
N ASP A 175 12.55 43.24 -11.90
CA ASP A 175 11.22 42.65 -11.76
C ASP A 175 10.18 43.59 -12.39
N ASN A 176 9.44 43.04 -13.36
CA ASN A 176 8.47 43.74 -14.19
C ASN A 176 7.02 43.35 -13.84
N VAL A 177 6.81 42.63 -12.74
CA VAL A 177 5.50 42.26 -12.21
C VAL A 177 5.30 42.91 -10.85
N VAL A 178 6.28 42.73 -9.96
CA VAL A 178 6.36 43.40 -8.68
C VAL A 178 7.59 44.30 -8.73
N TYR A 179 7.41 45.56 -9.10
CA TYR A 179 8.51 46.49 -9.35
C TYR A 179 9.37 46.71 -8.11
N TYR A 180 10.67 46.46 -8.25
CA TYR A 180 11.66 46.65 -7.19
C TYR A 180 11.67 48.08 -6.62
N ASN A 181 11.47 49.08 -7.48
CA ASN A 181 11.43 50.50 -7.10
C ASN A 181 10.05 50.98 -6.63
N GLY A 182 9.07 50.08 -6.55
CA GLY A 182 7.69 50.38 -6.17
C GLY A 182 6.78 50.69 -7.35
N ASP A 183 5.49 50.60 -7.10
CA ASP A 183 4.43 51.00 -8.03
C ASP A 183 3.33 51.71 -7.25
N ALA A 184 3.26 53.04 -7.37
CA ALA A 184 2.26 53.85 -6.68
C ALA A 184 0.82 53.61 -7.19
N ASN A 185 0.68 53.08 -8.41
CA ASN A 185 -0.62 52.84 -9.06
C ASN A 185 -1.01 51.36 -9.07
N HIS A 186 -0.28 50.50 -8.34
CA HIS A 186 -0.54 49.08 -8.33
C HIS A 186 -2.01 48.81 -7.96
N PRO A 187 -2.73 47.90 -8.65
CA PRO A 187 -4.14 47.61 -8.39
C PRO A 187 -4.44 47.21 -6.95
N ALA A 188 -3.44 46.72 -6.22
CA ALA A 188 -3.53 46.42 -4.79
C ALA A 188 -3.30 47.65 -3.87
N GLY A 189 -3.51 48.86 -4.38
CA GLY A 189 -3.48 50.13 -3.63
C GLY A 189 -2.09 50.74 -3.44
N GLY A 190 -1.16 50.47 -4.37
CA GLY A 190 0.18 51.07 -4.43
C GLY A 190 1.18 50.63 -3.34
N TYR A 191 2.47 50.57 -3.68
CA TYR A 191 3.57 50.25 -2.75
C TYR A 191 4.88 50.99 -3.09
N GLY A 192 5.73 51.21 -2.08
CA GLY A 192 7.04 51.83 -2.22
C GLY A 192 8.12 50.83 -2.66
N SER A 193 9.39 51.27 -2.74
CA SER A 193 10.49 50.39 -3.13
C SER A 193 10.71 49.24 -2.14
N ILE A 194 11.15 48.09 -2.64
CA ILE A 194 11.44 46.90 -1.83
C ILE A 194 12.50 47.19 -0.74
N PRO A 195 13.60 47.93 -1.01
CA PRO A 195 14.54 48.32 0.04
C PRO A 195 13.89 49.12 1.18
N GLU A 196 13.05 50.10 0.86
CA GLU A 196 12.34 50.88 1.88
C GLU A 196 11.32 50.02 2.64
N TYR A 197 10.74 49.02 1.98
CA TYR A 197 9.82 48.09 2.60
C TYR A 197 10.51 47.20 3.65
N VAL A 198 11.63 46.57 3.28
CA VAL A 198 12.43 45.74 4.21
C VAL A 198 13.00 46.58 5.35
N LYS A 199 13.46 47.81 5.04
CA LYS A 199 13.96 48.75 6.04
C LYS A 199 12.90 49.14 7.09
N LYS A 200 11.62 49.27 6.70
CA LYS A 200 10.53 49.51 7.65
C LYS A 200 10.33 48.34 8.62
N TRP A 201 10.46 47.10 8.14
CA TRP A 201 10.41 45.91 8.99
C TRP A 201 11.59 45.89 9.98
N ALA A 202 12.81 46.13 9.50
CA ALA A 202 13.99 46.27 10.36
C ALA A 202 13.78 47.30 11.48
N ALA A 203 13.20 48.46 11.17
CA ALA A 203 12.89 49.48 12.16
C ALA A 203 11.80 49.04 13.17
N PHE A 204 10.77 48.33 12.70
CA PHE A 204 9.71 47.80 13.56
C PHE A 204 10.22 46.74 14.54
N ASP A 205 11.07 45.84 14.06
CA ASP A 205 11.71 44.79 14.85
C ASP A 205 12.85 45.32 15.75
N GLY A 206 13.18 46.61 15.62
CA GLY A 206 14.17 47.30 16.47
C GLY A 206 15.62 47.01 16.09
N CYS A 207 15.89 46.63 14.85
CA CYS A 207 17.24 46.40 14.34
C CYS A 207 18.05 47.71 14.26
N ASP A 208 19.38 47.58 14.22
CA ASP A 208 20.28 48.67 13.85
C ASP A 208 20.01 49.09 12.40
N MET A 209 19.77 50.39 12.21
CA MET A 209 19.46 50.98 10.91
C MET A 209 20.70 51.26 10.05
N ASN A 210 21.90 50.89 10.52
CA ASN A 210 23.14 50.83 9.74
C ASN A 210 23.41 49.39 9.29
N PRO A 211 22.88 48.95 8.13
CA PRO A 211 22.98 47.56 7.73
C PRO A 211 24.40 47.20 7.29
N GLU A 212 24.75 45.93 7.48
CA GLU A 212 25.86 45.31 6.77
C GLU A 212 25.48 45.11 5.30
N VAL A 213 26.35 45.52 4.37
CA VAL A 213 26.12 45.38 2.93
C VAL A 213 27.28 44.62 2.29
N ILE A 214 26.96 43.51 1.61
CA ILE A 214 27.93 42.68 0.88
C ILE A 214 27.57 42.69 -0.60
N LYS A 215 28.50 43.16 -1.45
CA LYS A 215 28.40 43.14 -2.92
C LYS A 215 29.79 42.91 -3.55
N PRO A 216 29.96 41.93 -4.46
CA PRO A 216 28.98 40.93 -4.87
C PRO A 216 28.68 39.92 -3.75
N TYR A 217 27.46 39.38 -3.72
CA TYR A 217 27.05 38.30 -2.81
C TYR A 217 26.67 37.03 -3.58
N PRO A 218 27.07 35.82 -3.14
CA PRO A 218 28.02 35.55 -2.06
C PRO A 218 29.41 36.12 -2.34
N ALA A 219 30.15 36.55 -1.31
CA ALA A 219 31.46 37.20 -1.46
C ALA A 219 32.51 36.34 -2.22
N GLY A 220 32.35 35.00 -2.16
CA GLY A 220 33.17 34.05 -2.90
C GLY A 220 32.85 33.91 -4.40
N LYS A 221 31.86 34.64 -4.92
CA LYS A 221 31.44 34.61 -6.34
C LYS A 221 31.60 36.00 -6.97
N PRO A 222 32.80 36.36 -7.50
CA PRO A 222 33.07 37.69 -8.04
C PRO A 222 32.15 38.11 -9.21
N GLY A 223 31.59 37.14 -9.94
CA GLY A 223 30.64 37.38 -11.04
C GLY A 223 29.17 37.49 -10.62
N SER A 224 28.85 37.36 -9.33
CA SER A 224 27.47 37.48 -8.87
C SER A 224 26.98 38.92 -8.93
N SER A 225 25.75 39.12 -9.43
CA SER A 225 25.10 40.42 -9.48
C SER A 225 24.26 40.73 -8.23
N ALA A 226 24.31 39.89 -7.19
CA ALA A 226 23.51 40.07 -5.99
C ALA A 226 24.17 40.97 -4.94
N THR A 227 23.34 41.66 -4.17
CA THR A 227 23.70 42.46 -3.00
C THR A 227 22.95 41.93 -1.79
N TYR A 228 23.66 41.64 -0.70
CA TYR A 228 23.08 41.20 0.57
C TYR A 228 23.12 42.36 1.56
N THR A 229 21.95 42.77 2.06
CA THR A 229 21.79 43.86 3.04
C THR A 229 21.17 43.29 4.31
N ARG A 230 21.87 43.37 5.44
CA ARG A 230 21.45 42.79 6.73
C ARG A 230 21.36 43.84 7.82
N TYR A 231 20.17 43.98 8.36
CA TYR A 231 19.89 44.74 9.58
C TYR A 231 19.91 43.76 10.76
N SER A 232 20.79 43.98 11.74
CA SER A 232 21.01 43.08 12.87
C SER A 232 20.67 43.76 14.20
N GLY A 233 20.74 43.03 15.31
CA GLY A 233 20.48 43.59 16.64
C GLY A 233 19.01 43.92 16.92
N GLY A 234 18.08 43.28 16.21
CA GLY A 234 16.65 43.39 16.51
C GLY A 234 16.30 42.81 17.88
N LYS A 235 15.10 43.12 18.36
CA LYS A 235 14.54 42.53 19.59
C LYS A 235 14.58 41.01 19.48
N ASP A 236 14.85 40.34 20.60
CA ASP A 236 14.97 38.87 20.66
C ASP A 236 16.02 38.28 19.69
N GLY A 237 17.01 39.10 19.28
CA GLY A 237 18.09 38.69 18.39
C GLY A 237 17.68 38.52 16.93
N VAL A 238 16.51 39.04 16.52
CA VAL A 238 16.06 38.91 15.13
C VAL A 238 16.91 39.74 14.17
N GLU A 239 16.96 39.27 12.93
CA GLU A 239 17.62 39.94 11.81
C GLU A 239 16.62 40.13 10.67
N VAL A 240 16.82 41.19 9.90
CA VAL A 240 16.05 41.47 8.69
C VAL A 240 17.01 41.62 7.52
N VAL A 241 16.81 40.80 6.48
CA VAL A 241 17.73 40.64 5.35
C VAL A 241 17.01 40.94 4.04
N LEU A 242 17.68 41.65 3.14
CA LEU A 242 17.30 41.81 1.74
C LEU A 242 18.44 41.30 0.83
N ILE A 243 18.11 40.39 -0.07
CA ILE A 243 18.95 39.99 -1.21
C ILE A 243 18.35 40.59 -2.48
N SER A 244 19.08 41.55 -3.06
CA SER A 244 18.71 42.20 -4.32
C SER A 244 19.59 41.68 -5.45
N ILE A 245 18.99 41.15 -6.52
CA ILE A 245 19.73 40.54 -7.64
C ILE A 245 19.65 41.44 -8.87
N GLU A 246 20.76 42.08 -9.21
CA GLU A 246 20.81 43.07 -10.27
C GLU A 246 20.53 42.43 -11.65
N GLY A 247 19.58 43.01 -12.39
CA GLY A 247 19.20 42.61 -13.75
C GLY A 247 18.27 41.39 -13.83
N LYS A 248 17.90 40.76 -12.72
CA LYS A 248 16.92 39.65 -12.71
C LYS A 248 15.49 40.19 -12.65
N GLY A 249 14.58 39.51 -13.36
CA GLY A 249 13.14 39.82 -13.40
C GLY A 249 12.33 39.16 -12.28
N HIS A 250 11.04 38.94 -12.52
CA HIS A 250 10.13 38.27 -11.58
C HIS A 250 10.43 36.76 -11.46
N TRP A 251 11.36 36.41 -10.58
CA TRP A 251 11.98 35.08 -10.60
C TRP A 251 12.46 34.60 -9.23
N HIS A 252 12.28 33.30 -8.93
CA HIS A 252 12.93 32.61 -7.82
C HIS A 252 14.32 32.14 -8.25
N SER A 253 15.37 32.82 -7.81
CA SER A 253 16.73 32.57 -8.30
C SER A 253 17.40 31.39 -7.58
N ASN A 254 17.44 30.22 -8.19
CA ASN A 254 18.33 29.11 -7.80
C ASN A 254 19.49 29.01 -8.79
N ASP A 255 20.39 29.99 -8.76
CA ASP A 255 21.49 30.16 -9.71
C ASP A 255 22.84 29.81 -9.03
N PRO A 256 23.48 28.66 -9.38
CA PRO A 256 24.74 28.26 -8.77
C PRO A 256 25.89 29.25 -9.00
N ALA A 257 25.84 30.08 -10.05
CA ALA A 257 26.84 31.12 -10.29
C ALA A 257 26.60 32.40 -9.47
N SER A 258 25.42 32.53 -8.85
CA SER A 258 24.98 33.67 -8.06
C SER A 258 24.35 33.18 -6.76
N VAL A 259 23.07 33.47 -6.53
CA VAL A 259 22.31 33.14 -5.32
C VAL A 259 21.47 31.88 -5.54
N MET A 260 21.58 30.95 -4.58
CA MET A 260 20.68 29.81 -4.42
C MET A 260 19.59 30.19 -3.40
N THR A 261 18.53 30.84 -3.84
CA THR A 261 17.51 31.49 -2.97
C THR A 261 16.95 30.52 -1.92
N THR A 262 16.64 29.29 -2.32
CA THR A 262 16.12 28.27 -1.40
C THR A 262 17.10 27.93 -0.28
N GLU A 263 18.39 27.79 -0.61
CA GLU A 263 19.44 27.52 0.38
C GLU A 263 19.69 28.72 1.31
N GLU A 264 19.65 29.95 0.78
CA GLU A 264 19.78 31.18 1.59
C GLU A 264 18.62 31.30 2.59
N ILE A 265 17.39 31.06 2.14
CA ILE A 265 16.22 31.08 3.01
C ILE A 265 16.35 30.02 4.11
N TRP A 266 16.74 28.79 3.75
CA TRP A 266 16.98 27.74 4.75
C TRP A 266 18.06 28.14 5.77
N ASN A 267 19.22 28.58 5.28
CA ASN A 267 20.35 28.94 6.13
C ASN A 267 20.05 30.10 7.08
N PHE A 268 19.19 31.02 6.65
CA PHE A 268 18.66 32.06 7.51
C PHE A 268 17.65 31.52 8.52
N CYS A 269 16.59 30.86 8.04
CA CYS A 269 15.44 30.43 8.85
C CYS A 269 15.83 29.43 9.94
N LYS A 270 16.72 28.47 9.63
CA LYS A 270 17.10 27.38 10.56
C LYS A 270 17.74 27.86 11.87
N ARG A 271 18.14 29.14 11.95
CA ARG A 271 18.72 29.77 13.14
C ARG A 271 17.68 30.22 14.17
N TYR A 272 16.39 30.16 13.84
CA TYR A 272 15.31 30.72 14.67
C TYR A 272 14.35 29.62 15.14
N SER A 273 13.92 29.72 16.40
CA SER A 273 12.91 28.87 17.02
C SER A 273 12.00 29.73 17.90
N LEU A 274 10.72 29.36 18.03
CA LEU A 274 9.76 30.04 18.91
C LEU A 274 9.90 29.64 20.39
N GLY A 275 10.55 28.51 20.66
CA GLY A 275 10.68 27.93 21.98
C GLY A 275 11.90 27.01 22.07
N PRO A 276 12.15 26.40 23.25
CA PRO A 276 13.19 25.39 23.37
C PRO A 276 12.91 24.19 22.46
N GLU A 277 13.96 23.42 22.14
CA GLU A 277 13.78 22.11 21.50
C GLU A 277 13.13 21.15 22.50
N GLU A 278 12.19 20.35 22.01
CA GLU A 278 11.58 19.27 22.78
C GLU A 278 12.60 18.13 22.89
N PRO A 279 12.80 17.56 24.10
CA PRO A 279 13.69 16.41 24.26
C PRO A 279 13.19 15.21 23.47
N GLU A 280 14.09 14.48 22.82
CA GLU A 280 13.78 13.25 22.10
C GLU A 280 13.32 12.16 23.09
N PRO A 281 12.19 11.47 22.85
CA PRO A 281 11.76 10.32 23.62
C PRO A 281 12.76 9.17 23.53
N PRO A 282 12.83 8.34 24.58
CA PRO A 282 13.62 7.11 24.52
C PRO A 282 13.09 6.18 23.42
N ALA A 283 14.00 5.55 22.67
CA ALA A 283 13.67 4.61 21.63
C ALA A 283 13.75 3.17 22.16
N LEU A 284 12.75 2.36 21.86
CA LEU A 284 12.77 0.94 22.18
C LEU A 284 13.73 0.21 21.22
N VAL A 285 14.72 -0.48 21.79
CA VAL A 285 15.71 -1.30 21.08
C VAL A 285 15.23 -2.74 20.92
N SER A 286 14.71 -3.34 21.99
CA SER A 286 14.19 -4.70 21.96
C SER A 286 13.13 -4.95 23.03
N ALA A 287 12.29 -5.96 22.79
CA ALA A 287 11.32 -6.48 23.76
C ALA A 287 11.45 -8.00 23.83
N GLU A 288 11.44 -8.56 25.05
CA GLU A 288 11.50 -10.00 25.30
C GLU A 288 10.38 -10.37 26.31
N PRO A 289 9.39 -11.20 25.96
CA PRO A 289 9.14 -11.74 24.63
C PRO A 289 8.87 -10.64 23.59
N GLU A 290 9.29 -10.89 22.35
CA GLU A 290 9.06 -9.96 21.25
C GLU A 290 7.57 -9.84 20.92
N ASN A 291 7.21 -8.75 20.24
CA ASN A 291 5.81 -8.54 19.87
C ASN A 291 5.26 -9.73 19.07
N HIS A 292 4.01 -10.09 19.34
CA HIS A 292 3.32 -11.23 18.73
C HIS A 292 3.85 -12.61 19.17
N SER A 293 4.67 -12.69 20.22
CA SER A 293 5.04 -14.01 20.78
C SER A 293 3.82 -14.82 21.19
N PHE A 294 3.85 -16.12 20.92
CA PHE A 294 2.77 -17.08 21.16
C PHE A 294 3.31 -18.32 21.90
N ASP A 295 2.44 -19.25 22.28
CA ASP A 295 2.81 -20.42 23.11
C ASP A 295 3.45 -20.02 24.46
N LEU A 296 3.13 -18.81 24.95
CA LEU A 296 3.69 -18.29 26.20
C LEU A 296 3.06 -18.97 27.43
N PRO A 297 3.83 -19.19 28.51
CA PRO A 297 3.30 -19.81 29.72
C PRO A 297 2.25 -18.92 30.40
N SER A 298 1.27 -19.54 31.07
CA SER A 298 0.19 -18.84 31.77
C SER A 298 0.57 -18.24 33.14
N GLN A 299 1.80 -18.44 33.59
CA GLN A 299 2.33 -17.95 34.86
C GLN A 299 3.80 -17.56 34.72
N ASP A 300 4.34 -16.85 35.71
CA ASP A 300 5.76 -16.47 35.82
C ASP A 300 6.32 -15.66 34.63
N LEU A 301 5.44 -14.97 33.88
CA LEU A 301 5.84 -14.14 32.74
C LEU A 301 6.57 -12.86 33.20
N ALA A 302 7.66 -12.58 32.50
CA ALA A 302 8.39 -11.33 32.57
C ALA A 302 8.51 -10.73 31.17
N PHE A 303 8.23 -9.44 31.07
CA PHE A 303 8.35 -8.64 29.85
C PHE A 303 9.51 -7.66 30.05
N VAL A 304 10.58 -7.88 29.31
CA VAL A 304 11.80 -7.08 29.36
C VAL A 304 11.81 -6.13 28.17
N TYR A 305 11.97 -4.85 28.44
CA TYR A 305 12.12 -3.81 27.44
C TYR A 305 13.49 -3.18 27.57
N THR A 306 14.24 -3.14 26.46
CA THR A 306 15.53 -2.46 26.37
C THR A 306 15.38 -1.21 25.54
N PHE A 307 15.86 -0.09 26.07
CA PHE A 307 15.87 1.22 25.42
C PHE A 307 17.30 1.63 25.07
N ASP A 308 17.43 2.54 24.12
CA ASP A 308 18.70 3.10 23.69
C ASP A 308 19.36 3.97 24.78
N GLU A 309 18.54 4.56 25.64
CA GLU A 309 18.92 5.33 26.82
C GLU A 309 18.15 4.92 28.09
N ALA A 310 18.47 5.56 29.21
CA ALA A 310 17.85 5.22 30.50
C ALA A 310 16.48 5.88 30.62
N VAL A 311 15.47 5.11 31.05
CA VAL A 311 14.10 5.56 31.24
C VAL A 311 13.68 5.43 32.70
N ASP A 312 12.89 6.37 33.21
CA ASP A 312 12.35 6.30 34.56
C ASP A 312 11.25 5.24 34.64
N GLY A 313 11.56 4.14 35.32
CA GLY A 313 10.58 3.11 35.60
C GLY A 313 9.55 3.50 36.65
N GLY A 314 9.80 4.54 37.46
CA GLY A 314 8.92 4.93 38.56
C GLY A 314 7.55 5.44 38.13
N GLU A 315 7.46 6.05 36.95
CA GLU A 315 6.19 6.56 36.39
C GLU A 315 5.61 5.65 35.30
N ALA A 316 6.39 4.67 34.84
CA ALA A 316 5.98 3.72 33.82
C ALA A 316 4.84 2.82 34.32
N LYS A 317 3.77 2.71 33.53
CA LYS A 317 2.62 1.85 33.83
C LYS A 317 2.51 0.76 32.79
N ALA A 318 2.59 -0.49 33.22
CA ALA A 318 2.42 -1.65 32.35
C ALA A 318 1.13 -2.39 32.71
N ILE A 319 0.20 -2.50 31.76
CA ILE A 319 -1.08 -3.18 31.93
C ILE A 319 -1.22 -4.21 30.81
N LEU A 320 -1.35 -5.48 31.20
CA LEU A 320 -1.67 -6.58 30.30
C LEU A 320 -3.19 -6.79 30.30
N SER A 321 -3.84 -6.69 29.14
CA SER A 321 -5.30 -6.81 29.00
C SER A 321 -5.66 -7.93 28.03
N GLY A 322 -6.56 -8.82 28.41
CA GLY A 322 -6.99 -9.96 27.61
C GLY A 322 -8.13 -10.72 28.28
N GLU A 323 -8.95 -11.41 27.50
CA GLU A 323 -10.10 -12.19 28.01
C GLU A 323 -11.06 -11.38 28.91
N GLY A 324 -11.23 -10.08 28.61
CA GLY A 324 -12.08 -9.17 29.38
C GLY A 324 -11.53 -8.75 30.75
N MET A 325 -10.25 -9.05 31.04
CA MET A 325 -9.58 -8.76 32.30
C MET A 325 -8.35 -7.87 32.07
N GLU A 326 -7.93 -7.14 33.10
CA GLU A 326 -6.70 -6.32 33.11
C GLU A 326 -5.79 -6.75 34.27
N TYR A 327 -4.51 -6.88 33.99
CA TYR A 327 -3.46 -7.32 34.91
C TYR A 327 -2.36 -6.27 34.95
N PRO A 328 -2.35 -5.38 35.96
CA PRO A 328 -1.25 -4.45 36.19
C PRO A 328 0.03 -5.23 36.51
N LEU A 329 1.10 -4.97 35.78
CA LEU A 329 2.38 -5.64 35.97
C LEU A 329 3.23 -4.91 37.01
N VAL A 330 4.09 -5.67 37.70
CA VAL A 330 5.01 -5.16 38.69
C VAL A 330 6.36 -4.89 38.04
N LEU A 331 6.82 -3.64 38.09
CA LEU A 331 8.17 -3.30 37.65
C LEU A 331 9.22 -3.82 38.65
N SER A 332 10.31 -4.40 38.14
CA SER A 332 11.40 -4.94 38.96
C SER A 332 12.44 -3.89 39.35
N GLU A 333 12.68 -2.91 38.48
CA GLU A 333 13.67 -1.86 38.64
C GLU A 333 13.14 -0.64 39.41
N SER A 334 14.04 0.18 39.93
CA SER A 334 13.73 1.46 40.58
C SER A 334 14.56 2.59 39.97
N GLY A 335 13.91 3.70 39.61
CA GLY A 335 14.56 4.85 38.98
C GLY A 335 14.91 4.61 37.50
N PHE A 336 15.90 5.36 37.00
CA PHE A 336 16.32 5.31 35.61
C PHE A 336 17.09 4.02 35.26
N SER A 337 16.63 3.31 34.23
CA SER A 337 17.29 2.12 33.70
C SER A 337 17.11 2.01 32.19
N LYS A 338 18.13 1.52 31.48
CA LYS A 338 17.99 1.16 30.05
C LYS A 338 17.15 -0.09 29.83
N ARG A 339 16.96 -0.89 30.88
CA ARG A 339 16.27 -2.17 30.84
C ARG A 339 15.19 -2.17 31.92
N LEU A 340 13.93 -2.28 31.51
CA LEU A 340 12.79 -2.41 32.40
C LEU A 340 12.22 -3.82 32.30
N THR A 341 11.92 -4.43 33.45
CA THR A 341 11.39 -5.79 33.55
C THR A 341 10.05 -5.74 34.29
N PHE A 342 8.96 -5.89 33.56
CA PHE A 342 7.60 -5.96 34.10
C PHE A 342 7.19 -7.43 34.30
N ARG A 343 6.73 -7.78 35.49
CA ARG A 343 6.35 -9.15 35.85
C ARG A 343 4.87 -9.26 36.16
N LEU A 344 4.28 -10.39 35.83
CA LEU A 344 2.98 -10.76 36.40
C LEU A 344 3.07 -10.78 37.94
N PRO A 345 2.04 -10.31 38.66
CA PRO A 345 2.00 -10.45 40.10
C PRO A 345 2.03 -11.92 40.55
N ASP A 346 2.70 -12.20 41.67
CA ASP A 346 2.83 -13.55 42.20
C ASP A 346 1.46 -14.24 42.40
N GLY A 347 1.35 -15.48 41.92
CA GLY A 347 0.14 -16.29 42.05
C GLY A 347 -0.98 -15.98 41.05
N VAL A 348 -0.78 -15.03 40.12
CA VAL A 348 -1.68 -14.81 38.99
C VAL A 348 -1.47 -15.88 37.93
N GLN A 349 -2.57 -16.47 37.48
CA GLN A 349 -2.61 -17.39 36.35
C GLN A 349 -3.51 -16.80 35.27
N LEU A 350 -2.95 -16.63 34.08
CA LEU A 350 -3.67 -16.13 32.92
C LEU A 350 -4.43 -17.28 32.25
N PRO A 351 -5.72 -17.10 31.90
CA PRO A 351 -6.38 -17.98 30.94
C PRO A 351 -5.66 -18.01 29.59
N ASP A 352 -5.74 -19.15 28.89
CA ASP A 352 -5.28 -19.22 27.50
C ASP A 352 -6.08 -18.22 26.65
N GLY A 353 -5.40 -17.50 25.76
CA GLY A 353 -6.03 -16.46 24.94
C GLY A 353 -5.06 -15.38 24.47
N ASP A 354 -5.61 -14.36 23.83
CA ASP A 354 -4.84 -13.24 23.30
C ASP A 354 -4.85 -12.05 24.26
N TYR A 355 -3.67 -11.47 24.45
CA TYR A 355 -3.43 -10.38 25.39
C TYR A 355 -2.71 -9.23 24.71
N THR A 356 -3.01 -8.02 25.18
CA THR A 356 -2.36 -6.78 24.78
C THR A 356 -1.65 -6.17 25.98
N LEU A 357 -0.34 -6.02 25.91
CA LEU A 357 0.44 -5.29 26.91
C LEU A 357 0.61 -3.85 26.45
N ARG A 358 0.08 -2.91 27.23
CA ARG A 358 0.34 -1.49 27.07
C ARG A 358 1.33 -1.04 28.15
N VAL A 359 2.45 -0.48 27.74
CA VAL A 359 3.38 0.23 28.64
C VAL A 359 3.26 1.72 28.34
N GLU A 360 2.95 2.52 29.35
CA GLU A 360 2.73 3.96 29.23
C GLU A 360 3.77 4.75 30.00
N HIS A 361 4.01 5.97 29.54
CA HIS A 361 4.77 7.01 30.24
C HIS A 361 6.21 6.63 30.56
N LEU A 362 7.01 6.46 29.50
CA LEU A 362 8.44 6.16 29.59
C LEU A 362 9.24 7.44 29.32
N GLU A 363 9.73 8.07 30.39
CA GLU A 363 10.48 9.34 30.32
C GLU A 363 11.98 9.10 30.46
N ASN A 364 12.81 9.74 29.62
CA ASN A 364 14.27 9.73 29.79
C ASN A 364 14.78 10.88 30.66
N GLU A 365 16.06 10.87 31.02
CA GLU A 365 16.66 11.90 31.89
C GLU A 365 16.60 13.32 31.28
N ALA A 366 16.46 13.43 29.96
CA ALA A 366 16.33 14.70 29.25
C ALA A 366 14.90 15.27 29.28
N GLY A 367 13.91 14.52 29.78
CA GLY A 367 12.50 14.88 29.82
C GLY A 367 11.70 14.50 28.56
N GLY A 368 12.26 13.65 27.71
CA GLY A 368 11.62 13.12 26.52
C GLY A 368 10.73 11.95 26.88
N VAL A 369 9.46 11.98 26.45
CA VAL A 369 8.44 11.02 26.90
C VAL A 369 7.93 10.18 25.74
N LEU A 370 8.17 8.87 25.81
CA LEU A 370 7.48 7.89 24.99
C LEU A 370 6.13 7.59 25.65
N GLN A 371 5.04 8.07 25.03
CA GLN A 371 3.70 8.07 25.61
C GLN A 371 3.18 6.66 25.86
N SER A 372 3.29 5.77 24.88
CA SER A 372 2.97 4.37 25.08
C SER A 372 3.60 3.48 24.01
N CYS A 373 3.93 2.24 24.38
CA CYS A 373 4.13 1.14 23.46
C CYS A 373 3.11 0.02 23.73
N VAL A 374 2.70 -0.67 22.67
CA VAL A 374 1.64 -1.69 22.73
C VAL A 374 2.16 -2.94 22.05
N PHE A 375 2.05 -4.07 22.75
CA PHE A 375 2.46 -5.39 22.30
C PHE A 375 1.28 -6.33 22.38
N THR A 376 1.21 -7.32 21.50
CA THR A 376 0.23 -8.40 21.61
C THR A 376 0.92 -9.75 21.76
N TYR A 377 0.27 -10.65 22.47
CA TYR A 377 0.82 -11.92 22.90
C TYR A 377 -0.28 -12.98 22.93
N THR A 378 0.06 -14.23 22.67
CA THR A 378 -0.86 -15.36 22.88
C THR A 378 -0.35 -16.24 24.02
N ILE A 379 -1.18 -16.38 25.05
CA ILE A 379 -0.91 -17.21 26.23
C ILE A 379 -1.54 -18.58 26.05
N GLY A 380 -0.83 -19.62 26.43
CA GLY A 380 -1.24 -21.00 26.22
C GLY A 380 -0.78 -21.55 24.88
N VAL A 381 -0.89 -22.87 24.71
CA VAL A 381 -0.40 -23.57 23.52
C VAL A 381 -1.43 -23.48 22.40
N VAL A 382 -1.00 -22.94 21.26
CA VAL A 382 -1.79 -22.84 20.04
C VAL A 382 -1.54 -24.08 19.18
N GLU A 383 -2.62 -24.81 18.91
CA GLU A 383 -2.61 -25.88 17.91
C GLU A 383 -2.65 -25.27 16.50
N VAL A 384 -1.83 -25.81 15.61
CA VAL A 384 -1.76 -25.40 14.20
C VAL A 384 -1.98 -26.62 13.32
N GLY A 385 -2.72 -26.43 12.23
CA GLY A 385 -3.12 -27.51 11.32
C GLY A 385 -2.08 -27.85 10.25
N ASP A 386 -2.31 -28.99 9.58
CA ASP A 386 -1.55 -29.42 8.40
C ASP A 386 -1.77 -28.53 7.17
N GLU A 387 -2.86 -27.76 7.15
CA GLU A 387 -3.23 -26.80 6.11
C GLU A 387 -3.50 -25.44 6.74
N LEU A 388 -3.27 -24.36 6.00
CA LEU A 388 -3.60 -23.01 6.44
C LEU A 388 -5.14 -22.88 6.49
N ALA A 389 -5.70 -22.88 7.70
CA ALA A 389 -7.14 -22.92 7.92
C ALA A 389 -7.75 -21.51 7.78
N ILE A 390 -7.91 -21.05 6.54
CA ILE A 390 -8.64 -19.83 6.22
C ILE A 390 -10.11 -20.20 5.96
N GLU A 391 -10.95 -20.07 6.98
CA GLU A 391 -12.39 -20.27 6.82
C GLU A 391 -12.94 -19.16 5.94
N THR A 392 -13.57 -19.55 4.83
CA THR A 392 -14.24 -18.59 3.95
C THR A 392 -15.69 -18.47 4.40
N LEU A 393 -15.98 -17.38 5.11
CA LEU A 393 -17.25 -17.10 5.76
C LEU A 393 -18.26 -16.46 4.81
N LEU A 394 -17.74 -15.69 3.87
CA LEU A 394 -18.48 -15.15 2.73
C LEU A 394 -17.63 -15.43 1.50
N SER A 395 -18.11 -16.28 0.60
CA SER A 395 -17.61 -16.34 -0.77
C SER A 395 -18.75 -16.75 -1.66
N PRO A 396 -19.24 -15.83 -2.48
CA PRO A 396 -20.47 -16.09 -3.18
C PRO A 396 -20.21 -16.71 -4.55
N VAL A 397 -20.88 -17.84 -4.81
CA VAL A 397 -20.97 -18.47 -6.13
C VAL A 397 -22.19 -17.90 -6.86
N TRP A 398 -22.05 -16.71 -7.44
CA TRP A 398 -23.20 -15.95 -7.96
C TRP A 398 -23.86 -16.52 -9.22
N ARG A 399 -23.12 -17.29 -10.03
CA ARG A 399 -23.64 -17.81 -11.30
C ARG A 399 -24.82 -18.75 -11.12
N GLU A 400 -24.84 -19.51 -10.04
CA GLU A 400 -25.92 -20.46 -9.77
C GLU A 400 -27.22 -19.71 -9.40
N GLU A 401 -27.10 -18.53 -8.79
CA GLU A 401 -28.23 -17.65 -8.47
C GLU A 401 -28.84 -16.96 -9.70
N GLN A 402 -28.10 -16.84 -10.82
CA GLN A 402 -28.58 -16.16 -12.03
C GLN A 402 -29.88 -16.76 -12.57
N ALA A 403 -30.01 -18.08 -12.52
CA ALA A 403 -31.21 -18.78 -12.96
C ALA A 403 -32.42 -18.51 -12.05
N VAL A 404 -32.19 -18.12 -10.79
CA VAL A 404 -33.22 -17.95 -9.76
C VAL A 404 -33.68 -16.50 -9.69
N VAL A 405 -32.75 -15.55 -9.59
CA VAL A 405 -33.08 -14.14 -9.29
C VAL A 405 -32.85 -13.20 -10.48
N GLY A 406 -32.17 -13.65 -11.54
CA GLY A 406 -31.72 -12.77 -12.61
C GLY A 406 -30.86 -11.63 -12.03
N GLU A 407 -31.10 -10.39 -12.46
CA GLU A 407 -30.50 -9.17 -11.86
C GLU A 407 -31.26 -8.70 -10.61
N GLY A 408 -31.52 -9.64 -9.69
CA GLY A 408 -32.31 -9.46 -8.48
C GLY A 408 -31.46 -9.36 -7.20
N ILE A 409 -32.08 -9.69 -6.07
CA ILE A 409 -31.44 -9.78 -4.75
C ILE A 409 -31.07 -11.25 -4.47
N PRO A 410 -29.78 -11.59 -4.35
CA PRO A 410 -29.35 -12.95 -4.10
C PRO A 410 -29.84 -13.49 -2.76
N THR A 411 -29.85 -14.80 -2.65
CA THR A 411 -30.17 -15.51 -1.40
C THR A 411 -29.28 -15.06 -0.24
N GLY A 412 -29.88 -14.77 0.92
CA GLY A 412 -29.19 -14.29 2.14
C GLY A 412 -28.88 -12.79 2.20
N TRP A 413 -29.07 -12.07 1.10
CA TRP A 413 -28.90 -10.62 1.06
C TRP A 413 -30.22 -9.89 1.18
N LYS A 414 -30.16 -8.69 1.74
CA LYS A 414 -31.28 -7.74 1.79
C LYS A 414 -30.82 -6.38 1.29
N ARG A 415 -31.77 -5.68 0.68
CA ARG A 415 -31.57 -4.36 0.14
C ARG A 415 -32.60 -3.40 0.71
N VAL A 416 -32.13 -2.22 1.11
CA VAL A 416 -32.93 -1.13 1.66
C VAL A 416 -32.59 0.15 0.91
N ASN A 417 -33.52 0.61 0.08
CA ASN A 417 -33.43 1.91 -0.57
C ASN A 417 -34.24 2.93 0.24
N SER A 418 -33.63 4.03 0.65
CA SER A 418 -34.27 5.07 1.47
C SER A 418 -34.28 6.43 0.77
N ARG A 419 -35.29 7.25 1.07
CA ARG A 419 -35.43 8.63 0.59
C ARG A 419 -35.43 9.62 1.75
N LYS A 420 -35.12 10.89 1.48
CA LYS A 420 -35.10 12.00 2.46
C LYS A 420 -36.43 12.23 3.16
N ASP A 421 -37.54 11.83 2.54
CA ASP A 421 -38.89 11.91 3.13
C ASP A 421 -39.18 10.78 4.14
N GLY A 422 -38.22 9.86 4.35
CA GLY A 422 -38.33 8.74 5.26
C GLY A 422 -38.95 7.49 4.66
N THR A 423 -39.34 7.50 3.37
CA THR A 423 -39.87 6.32 2.70
C THR A 423 -38.76 5.30 2.40
N LYS A 424 -39.10 4.01 2.51
CA LYS A 424 -38.19 2.88 2.29
C LYS A 424 -38.78 1.86 1.32
N ASP A 425 -37.96 1.38 0.37
CA ASP A 425 -38.24 0.22 -0.48
C ASP A 425 -37.28 -0.92 -0.12
N GLU A 426 -37.84 -1.96 0.50
CA GLU A 426 -37.11 -3.11 1.03
C GLU A 426 -37.38 -4.35 0.18
N LYS A 427 -36.31 -5.02 -0.24
CA LYS A 427 -36.37 -6.32 -0.93
C LYS A 427 -35.41 -7.30 -0.29
N GLY A 428 -35.93 -8.49 0.01
CA GLY A 428 -35.17 -9.58 0.58
C GLY A 428 -34.74 -10.63 -0.44
N SER A 429 -34.21 -11.73 0.08
CA SER A 429 -33.72 -12.89 -0.64
C SER A 429 -34.68 -13.36 -1.74
N GLY A 430 -34.13 -13.63 -2.92
CA GLY A 430 -34.89 -14.20 -4.04
C GLY A 430 -35.69 -13.17 -4.87
N ALA A 431 -35.67 -11.89 -4.51
CA ALA A 431 -36.45 -10.88 -5.22
C ALA A 431 -35.87 -10.59 -6.62
N ALA A 432 -36.60 -10.96 -7.68
CA ALA A 432 -36.22 -10.71 -9.07
C ALA A 432 -36.52 -9.28 -9.53
N ASN A 433 -35.78 -8.79 -10.55
CA ASN A 433 -36.02 -7.54 -11.29
C ASN A 433 -36.31 -6.31 -10.41
N THR A 434 -35.29 -5.85 -9.70
CA THR A 434 -35.45 -4.75 -8.73
C THR A 434 -34.67 -3.48 -9.11
N GLY A 435 -35.11 -2.30 -8.65
CA GLY A 435 -34.43 -1.02 -8.84
C GLY A 435 -33.47 -0.68 -7.68
N GLY A 436 -32.48 0.19 -7.93
CA GLY A 436 -31.41 0.48 -6.96
C GLY A 436 -30.44 -0.69 -6.84
N ALA A 437 -30.05 -1.09 -5.62
CA ALA A 437 -29.07 -2.15 -5.44
C ALA A 437 -29.57 -3.55 -5.85
N ARG A 438 -28.72 -4.28 -6.61
CA ARG A 438 -29.02 -5.58 -7.23
C ARG A 438 -27.76 -6.24 -7.81
N LEU A 439 -27.86 -7.52 -8.17
CA LEU A 439 -26.78 -8.25 -8.81
C LEU A 439 -26.66 -7.94 -10.31
N LYS A 440 -25.43 -7.84 -10.82
CA LYS A 440 -25.06 -7.73 -12.24
C LYS A 440 -24.11 -8.84 -12.64
N TYR A 441 -24.18 -9.28 -13.90
CA TYR A 441 -23.35 -10.36 -14.45
C TYR A 441 -22.56 -9.88 -15.66
N PHE A 442 -21.38 -10.47 -15.84
CA PHE A 442 -20.41 -10.14 -16.87
C PHE A 442 -19.82 -11.44 -17.49
N PRO A 443 -19.21 -11.38 -18.69
CA PRO A 443 -18.52 -12.53 -19.27
C PRO A 443 -17.30 -12.98 -18.44
N GLU A 444 -16.97 -14.28 -18.50
CA GLU A 444 -15.85 -14.88 -17.76
C GLU A 444 -14.46 -14.34 -18.14
N GLY A 445 -13.54 -14.35 -17.18
CA GLY A 445 -12.13 -14.00 -17.38
C GLY A 445 -11.82 -12.50 -17.36
N GLY A 446 -12.66 -11.71 -16.68
CA GLY A 446 -12.32 -10.38 -16.18
C GLY A 446 -11.98 -10.42 -14.68
N ASP A 447 -11.81 -9.26 -14.05
CA ASP A 447 -11.45 -9.14 -12.62
C ASP A 447 -12.49 -9.81 -11.70
N PHE A 448 -13.76 -9.78 -12.11
CA PHE A 448 -14.86 -10.58 -11.57
C PHE A 448 -15.97 -10.72 -12.62
N ASP A 449 -16.87 -11.69 -12.42
CA ASP A 449 -17.91 -12.04 -13.40
C ASP A 449 -19.35 -11.81 -12.90
N ALA A 450 -19.51 -11.44 -11.63
CA ALA A 450 -20.73 -10.90 -11.07
C ALA A 450 -20.44 -9.94 -9.90
N GLY A 451 -21.32 -8.97 -9.67
CA GLY A 451 -21.15 -8.01 -8.59
C GLY A 451 -22.40 -7.18 -8.29
N PHE A 452 -22.44 -6.57 -7.10
CA PHE A 452 -23.53 -5.71 -6.66
C PHE A 452 -23.44 -4.36 -7.32
N TYR A 453 -24.41 -4.07 -8.18
CA TYR A 453 -24.66 -2.73 -8.63
C TYR A 453 -25.26 -1.93 -7.48
N LEU A 454 -24.56 -0.89 -7.03
CA LEU A 454 -25.05 0.07 -6.06
C LEU A 454 -25.27 1.40 -6.76
N SER A 455 -26.49 1.93 -6.63
CA SER A 455 -26.88 3.19 -7.24
C SER A 455 -27.94 3.90 -6.42
N ALA A 456 -27.61 5.12 -6.03
CA ALA A 456 -28.53 6.07 -5.43
C ALA A 456 -29.13 7.03 -6.49
N ARG A 457 -29.33 6.56 -7.73
CA ARG A 457 -29.91 7.42 -8.80
C ARG A 457 -31.36 7.81 -8.50
N ASP A 458 -32.17 6.86 -8.06
CA ASP A 458 -33.61 7.03 -7.80
C ASP A 458 -33.96 7.15 -6.29
N TYR A 459 -32.94 7.16 -5.43
CA TYR A 459 -33.02 7.09 -3.97
C TYR A 459 -31.91 7.93 -3.32
N ASP A 460 -32.08 8.41 -2.09
CA ASP A 460 -31.05 9.19 -1.40
C ASP A 460 -29.98 8.30 -0.75
N VAL A 461 -30.36 7.11 -0.29
CA VAL A 461 -29.43 6.10 0.27
C VAL A 461 -29.83 4.72 -0.22
N CYS A 462 -28.82 3.95 -0.59
CA CYS A 462 -28.94 2.57 -1.02
C CYS A 462 -28.07 1.71 -0.12
N ASP A 463 -28.65 0.79 0.63
CA ASP A 463 -27.95 -0.13 1.52
C ASP A 463 -28.17 -1.58 1.09
N PHE A 464 -27.08 -2.34 1.03
CA PHE A 464 -27.07 -3.74 0.66
C PHE A 464 -26.30 -4.53 1.71
N TYR A 465 -26.97 -5.46 2.39
CA TYR A 465 -26.38 -6.11 3.56
C TYR A 465 -26.70 -7.60 3.68
N PHE A 466 -25.86 -8.29 4.45
CA PHE A 466 -25.91 -9.73 4.73
C PHE A 466 -25.75 -10.00 6.23
N GLY A 467 -26.45 -11.00 6.77
CA GLY A 467 -26.05 -11.61 8.05
C GLY A 467 -27.08 -11.64 9.18
N SER A 468 -28.26 -11.04 9.03
CA SER A 468 -29.31 -11.08 10.08
C SER A 468 -30.72 -11.15 9.50
N TYR A 469 -30.85 -11.58 8.24
CA TYR A 469 -32.09 -11.49 7.49
C TYR A 469 -32.60 -12.87 7.09
N ASP A 470 -33.91 -13.12 7.29
CA ASP A 470 -34.65 -14.30 6.80
C ASP A 470 -33.98 -15.66 7.11
N GLY A 471 -33.42 -15.79 8.31
CA GLY A 471 -32.74 -17.01 8.77
C GLY A 471 -31.28 -17.15 8.32
N TYR A 472 -30.77 -16.21 7.51
CA TYR A 472 -29.35 -16.12 7.18
C TYR A 472 -28.61 -15.36 8.26
N ARG A 473 -27.59 -16.01 8.81
CA ARG A 473 -26.76 -15.46 9.89
C ARG A 473 -25.32 -15.31 9.44
N LEU A 474 -24.73 -14.15 9.71
CA LEU A 474 -23.28 -13.97 9.74
C LEU A 474 -22.86 -14.12 11.19
N HIS A 475 -22.64 -15.37 11.59
CA HIS A 475 -22.25 -15.70 12.95
C HIS A 475 -20.73 -15.65 13.04
N LEU A 476 -20.21 -14.73 13.85
CA LEU A 476 -18.77 -14.52 14.04
C LEU A 476 -18.40 -14.82 15.47
N LEU A 477 -17.26 -15.48 15.62
CA LEU A 477 -16.61 -15.75 16.90
C LEU A 477 -15.65 -14.58 17.21
N PRO A 478 -15.19 -14.42 18.46
CA PRO A 478 -14.08 -13.53 18.75
C PRO A 478 -12.86 -13.88 17.89
N GLY A 479 -12.20 -12.88 17.29
CA GLY A 479 -11.06 -13.11 16.40
C GLY A 479 -10.86 -11.99 15.37
N GLN A 480 -9.84 -12.15 14.52
CA GLN A 480 -9.56 -11.24 13.40
C GLN A 480 -10.10 -11.80 12.07
N TYR A 481 -10.62 -10.91 11.24
CA TYR A 481 -11.25 -11.23 9.97
C TYR A 481 -10.71 -10.31 8.87
N VAL A 482 -10.59 -10.88 7.67
CA VAL A 482 -10.22 -10.16 6.45
C VAL A 482 -11.45 -10.05 5.55
N LEU A 483 -11.83 -8.83 5.19
CA LEU A 483 -12.84 -8.54 4.16
C LEU A 483 -12.14 -8.03 2.91
N SER A 484 -12.29 -8.72 1.80
CA SER A 484 -11.76 -8.31 0.49
C SER A 484 -12.85 -8.24 -0.58
N PHE A 485 -12.72 -7.30 -1.51
CA PHE A 485 -13.63 -7.12 -2.64
C PHE A 485 -13.01 -6.19 -3.70
N ASN A 486 -13.63 -6.12 -4.88
CA ASN A 486 -13.24 -5.23 -5.96
C ASN A 486 -14.36 -4.23 -6.28
N SER A 487 -14.01 -3.02 -6.73
CA SER A 487 -14.99 -2.02 -7.17
C SER A 487 -14.67 -1.45 -8.55
N VAL A 488 -15.70 -1.21 -9.36
CA VAL A 488 -15.59 -0.54 -10.68
C VAL A 488 -16.73 0.45 -10.88
N TYR A 489 -16.51 1.55 -11.61
CA TYR A 489 -17.59 2.47 -11.97
C TYR A 489 -18.52 1.83 -13.00
N TRP A 490 -19.83 2.04 -12.83
CA TRP A 490 -20.81 1.58 -13.82
C TRP A 490 -20.84 2.46 -15.07
N SER A 491 -20.70 3.79 -14.93
CA SER A 491 -20.78 4.75 -16.06
C SER A 491 -19.69 5.82 -15.98
N ALA A 492 -19.24 6.35 -17.14
CA ALA A 492 -18.20 7.39 -17.20
C ALA A 492 -18.57 8.65 -16.40
N GLY A 493 -19.86 9.02 -16.36
CA GLY A 493 -20.32 10.14 -15.53
C GLY A 493 -20.08 9.92 -14.03
N SER A 494 -20.02 8.67 -13.57
CA SER A 494 -19.71 8.33 -12.17
C SER A 494 -18.23 8.53 -11.84
N GLU A 495 -17.34 8.38 -12.83
CA GLU A 495 -15.90 8.63 -12.72
C GLU A 495 -15.63 10.14 -12.60
N GLU A 496 -16.30 10.95 -13.43
CA GLU A 496 -16.19 12.41 -13.42
C GLU A 496 -16.91 13.08 -12.23
N GLY A 497 -17.86 12.36 -11.60
CA GLY A 497 -18.61 12.76 -10.39
C GLY A 497 -18.14 12.12 -9.08
N LYS A 498 -17.03 11.36 -9.09
CA LYS A 498 -16.35 10.62 -7.99
C LYS A 498 -17.26 9.96 -6.97
N ALA A 499 -18.02 8.97 -7.44
CA ALA A 499 -18.80 8.04 -6.62
C ALA A 499 -18.01 7.49 -5.42
N THR A 500 -18.52 7.70 -4.20
CA THR A 500 -18.02 6.99 -3.02
C THR A 500 -19.08 6.08 -2.41
N PHE A 501 -18.63 5.07 -1.69
CA PHE A 501 -19.45 4.16 -0.91
C PHE A 501 -18.78 3.87 0.43
N ASP A 502 -19.57 3.35 1.35
CA ASP A 502 -19.16 3.01 2.70
C ASP A 502 -19.35 1.51 2.91
N VAL A 503 -18.54 0.94 3.80
CA VAL A 503 -18.63 -0.47 4.23
C VAL A 503 -18.65 -0.50 5.75
N GLN A 504 -19.53 -1.30 6.33
CA GLN A 504 -19.68 -1.38 7.78
C GLN A 504 -20.03 -2.79 8.23
N VAL A 505 -19.47 -3.21 9.37
CA VAL A 505 -19.94 -4.37 10.13
C VAL A 505 -20.67 -3.84 11.37
N THR A 506 -21.89 -4.31 11.61
CA THR A 506 -22.70 -3.96 12.79
C THR A 506 -23.04 -5.20 13.62
N ASP A 507 -23.23 -5.03 14.93
CA ASP A 507 -23.73 -6.09 15.81
C ASP A 507 -25.25 -6.28 15.66
N GLY A 508 -25.82 -7.30 16.31
CA GLY A 508 -27.27 -7.56 16.29
C GLY A 508 -28.17 -6.46 16.87
N THR A 509 -27.61 -5.35 17.37
CA THR A 509 -28.34 -4.15 17.80
C THR A 509 -28.28 -3.01 16.78
N GLY A 510 -27.54 -3.19 15.69
CA GLY A 510 -27.28 -2.18 14.67
C GLY A 510 -26.15 -1.21 15.05
N LYS A 511 -25.38 -1.49 16.11
CA LYS A 511 -24.22 -0.69 16.49
C LYS A 511 -23.03 -1.07 15.61
N GLY A 512 -22.40 -0.08 14.99
CA GLY A 512 -21.19 -0.29 14.21
C GLY A 512 -20.03 -0.82 15.06
N VAL A 513 -19.48 -1.97 14.64
CA VAL A 513 -18.29 -2.60 15.23
C VAL A 513 -17.03 -2.24 14.45
N TRP A 514 -17.16 -2.07 13.13
CA TRP A 514 -16.09 -1.63 12.24
C TRP A 514 -16.67 -0.93 11.00
N SER A 515 -15.97 0.07 10.44
CA SER A 515 -16.44 0.77 9.23
C SER A 515 -15.32 1.46 8.44
N GLN A 516 -15.53 1.59 7.13
CA GLN A 516 -14.75 2.43 6.21
C GLN A 516 -15.69 3.33 5.42
N VAL A 517 -15.37 4.61 5.32
CA VAL A 517 -16.25 5.63 4.71
C VAL A 517 -15.56 6.36 3.57
N GLY A 518 -16.32 6.75 2.55
CA GLY A 518 -15.83 7.53 1.42
C GLY A 518 -14.89 6.76 0.49
N LEU A 519 -15.07 5.45 0.34
CA LEU A 519 -14.21 4.61 -0.49
C LEU A 519 -14.34 4.97 -1.97
N LEU A 520 -13.18 5.13 -2.62
CA LEU A 520 -13.07 5.42 -4.05
C LEU A 520 -12.89 4.15 -4.88
N SER A 521 -13.44 4.15 -6.09
CA SER A 521 -13.35 3.07 -7.08
C SER A 521 -12.37 3.39 -8.24
N SER A 522 -12.13 2.44 -9.15
CA SER A 522 -11.37 2.65 -10.40
C SER A 522 -11.88 1.75 -11.52
N GLY A 523 -11.59 2.12 -12.77
CA GLY A 523 -12.11 1.45 -13.97
C GLY A 523 -13.58 1.80 -14.24
N CYS A 524 -14.00 1.76 -15.51
CA CYS A 524 -15.34 2.12 -15.92
C CYS A 524 -15.93 1.08 -16.89
N MET A 525 -17.20 0.70 -16.67
CA MET A 525 -17.95 -0.23 -17.51
C MET A 525 -18.79 0.44 -18.62
N ASP A 526 -18.90 1.77 -18.64
CA ASP A 526 -19.69 2.55 -19.62
C ASP A 526 -21.12 2.03 -19.84
N GLU A 527 -21.75 1.55 -18.79
CA GLU A 527 -23.07 0.94 -18.76
C GLU A 527 -23.21 -0.35 -19.58
N VAL A 528 -22.10 -1.05 -19.83
CA VAL A 528 -22.05 -2.28 -20.63
C VAL A 528 -21.82 -3.51 -19.74
N SER A 529 -22.79 -4.43 -19.72
CA SER A 529 -22.65 -5.73 -19.03
C SER A 529 -22.25 -6.88 -19.95
N THR A 530 -22.13 -6.64 -21.27
CA THR A 530 -21.69 -7.65 -22.24
C THR A 530 -20.17 -7.75 -22.38
N GLU A 531 -19.43 -6.87 -21.69
CA GLU A 531 -17.97 -6.82 -21.69
C GLU A 531 -17.41 -7.32 -20.35
N LYS A 532 -16.18 -7.82 -20.38
CA LYS A 532 -15.48 -8.28 -19.17
C LYS A 532 -15.09 -7.08 -18.30
N VAL A 533 -15.22 -7.23 -16.99
CA VAL A 533 -14.72 -6.22 -16.04
C VAL A 533 -13.19 -6.19 -16.08
N LYS A 534 -12.61 -5.00 -16.23
CA LYS A 534 -11.15 -4.79 -16.22
C LYS A 534 -10.81 -3.47 -15.53
N GLY A 535 -9.68 -3.46 -14.82
CA GLY A 535 -9.17 -2.25 -14.17
C GLY A 535 -9.99 -1.85 -12.94
N SER A 536 -10.69 -2.80 -12.33
CA SER A 536 -11.34 -2.61 -11.04
C SER A 536 -10.30 -2.35 -9.95
N LYS A 537 -10.73 -1.70 -8.87
CA LYS A 537 -9.89 -1.43 -7.70
C LYS A 537 -10.11 -2.50 -6.65
N ALA A 538 -9.03 -3.15 -6.22
CA ALA A 538 -9.04 -4.06 -5.09
C ALA A 538 -9.11 -3.31 -3.75
N HIS A 539 -9.88 -3.88 -2.82
CA HIS A 539 -10.02 -3.44 -1.43
C HIS A 539 -9.80 -4.63 -0.52
N GLU A 540 -9.04 -4.44 0.55
CA GLU A 540 -8.79 -5.44 1.58
C GLU A 540 -8.68 -4.76 2.94
N TYR A 541 -9.39 -5.29 3.93
CA TYR A 541 -9.46 -4.71 5.27
C TYR A 541 -9.45 -5.79 6.35
N VAL A 542 -8.70 -5.53 7.42
CA VAL A 542 -8.67 -6.34 8.64
C VAL A 542 -9.52 -5.69 9.72
N PHE A 543 -10.32 -6.48 10.42
CA PHE A 543 -11.09 -6.04 11.59
C PHE A 543 -11.23 -7.13 12.64
N SER A 544 -11.49 -6.74 13.89
CA SER A 544 -11.63 -7.64 15.03
C SER A 544 -13.07 -7.74 15.51
N ILE A 545 -13.47 -8.94 15.91
CA ILE A 545 -14.68 -9.22 16.67
C ILE A 545 -14.27 -9.56 18.09
N THR A 546 -14.89 -8.93 19.08
CA THR A 546 -14.55 -9.08 20.50
C THR A 546 -15.54 -9.95 21.27
N SER A 547 -16.70 -10.28 20.68
CA SER A 547 -17.72 -11.12 21.29
C SER A 547 -18.36 -12.03 20.25
N GLU A 548 -18.60 -13.29 20.61
CA GLU A 548 -19.39 -14.20 19.78
C GLU A 548 -20.80 -13.61 19.55
N GLY A 549 -21.26 -13.62 18.31
CA GLY A 549 -22.56 -13.05 17.99
C GLY A 549 -22.98 -13.15 16.54
N ASN A 550 -24.17 -12.64 16.25
CA ASN A 550 -24.64 -12.44 14.89
C ASN A 550 -24.41 -10.99 14.49
N TYR A 551 -23.86 -10.80 13.30
CA TYR A 551 -23.43 -9.52 12.76
C TYR A 551 -24.09 -9.24 11.41
N GLU A 552 -24.03 -7.99 10.95
CA GLU A 552 -24.46 -7.59 9.62
C GLU A 552 -23.29 -6.92 8.88
N LEU A 553 -23.04 -7.31 7.63
CA LEU A 553 -22.11 -6.65 6.73
C LEU A 553 -22.90 -5.77 5.75
N HIS A 554 -22.65 -4.46 5.76
CA HIS A 554 -23.32 -3.45 4.96
C HIS A 554 -22.39 -2.85 3.91
N PHE A 555 -22.93 -2.63 2.71
CA PHE A 555 -22.39 -1.77 1.68
C PHE A 555 -23.39 -0.66 1.39
N THR A 556 -23.02 0.57 1.69
CA THR A 556 -23.93 1.71 1.63
C THR A 556 -23.44 2.74 0.63
N MET A 557 -24.36 3.29 -0.16
CA MET A 557 -24.10 4.39 -1.08
C MET A 557 -25.11 5.52 -0.86
N SER A 558 -24.63 6.74 -0.62
CA SER A 558 -25.44 7.91 -0.30
C SER A 558 -25.27 9.08 -1.30
N GLN A 559 -24.43 8.90 -2.32
CA GLN A 559 -24.16 9.92 -3.34
C GLN A 559 -24.96 9.65 -4.61
N GLY A 560 -25.97 10.49 -4.86
CA GLY A 560 -26.86 10.39 -6.02
C GLY A 560 -26.16 10.51 -7.38
N TRP A 561 -26.90 10.18 -8.45
CA TRP A 561 -26.50 10.06 -9.88
C TRP A 561 -25.33 9.13 -10.22
N ASN A 562 -24.45 8.83 -9.27
CA ASN A 562 -23.31 7.96 -9.43
C ASN A 562 -23.67 6.49 -9.20
N SER A 563 -22.93 5.56 -9.78
CA SER A 563 -23.15 4.12 -9.60
C SER A 563 -21.87 3.31 -9.69
N ILE A 564 -21.77 2.27 -8.87
CA ILE A 564 -20.61 1.37 -8.81
C ILE A 564 -21.06 -0.09 -8.89
N ILE A 565 -20.14 -0.96 -9.25
CA ILE A 565 -20.29 -2.42 -9.10
C ILE A 565 -19.25 -2.89 -8.06
N LEU A 566 -19.70 -3.68 -7.08
CA LEU A 566 -18.83 -4.36 -6.12
C LEU A 566 -18.78 -5.86 -6.41
N GLY A 567 -17.63 -6.40 -6.79
CA GLY A 567 -17.46 -7.81 -7.14
C GLY A 567 -16.43 -8.52 -6.26
N GLY A 568 -16.42 -9.85 -6.30
CA GLY A 568 -15.42 -10.65 -5.58
C GLY A 568 -15.43 -10.47 -4.06
N ILE A 569 -16.59 -10.20 -3.46
CA ILE A 569 -16.72 -9.99 -2.01
C ILE A 569 -16.42 -11.30 -1.29
N ARG A 570 -15.35 -11.30 -0.50
CA ARG A 570 -14.90 -12.42 0.31
C ARG A 570 -14.66 -11.97 1.74
N MET A 571 -15.10 -12.78 2.70
CA MET A 571 -14.70 -12.61 4.09
C MET A 571 -14.10 -13.91 4.60
N THR A 572 -12.94 -13.80 5.21
CA THR A 572 -12.25 -14.95 5.78
C THR A 572 -11.82 -14.70 7.22
N THR A 573 -11.60 -15.77 7.97
CA THR A 573 -10.78 -15.65 9.17
C THR A 573 -9.36 -15.23 8.78
N GLN A 574 -8.70 -14.48 9.65
CA GLN A 574 -7.26 -14.26 9.55
C GLN A 574 -6.54 -15.41 10.25
N PRO A 575 -5.49 -16.01 9.66
CA PRO A 575 -4.69 -17.01 10.37
C PRO A 575 -4.10 -16.39 11.63
N SER A 576 -4.04 -17.16 12.71
CA SER A 576 -3.38 -16.72 13.95
C SER A 576 -1.89 -16.51 13.68
N VAL A 577 -1.25 -15.69 14.52
CA VAL A 577 0.21 -15.48 14.46
C VAL A 577 0.96 -16.82 14.52
N ALA A 578 0.55 -17.71 15.42
CA ALA A 578 1.14 -19.05 15.52
C ALA A 578 0.97 -19.87 14.22
N ASP A 579 -0.19 -19.82 13.55
CA ASP A 579 -0.39 -20.57 12.29
C ASP A 579 0.46 -20.01 11.14
N VAL A 580 0.73 -18.70 11.13
CA VAL A 580 1.66 -18.08 10.18
C VAL A 580 3.08 -18.59 10.42
N TYR A 581 3.58 -18.49 11.65
CA TYR A 581 4.99 -18.78 11.97
C TYR A 581 5.24 -20.27 12.24
N LYS A 582 4.67 -20.81 13.32
CA LYS A 582 4.79 -22.23 13.68
C LYS A 582 4.12 -23.13 12.65
N GLY A 583 2.88 -22.81 12.24
CA GLY A 583 2.18 -23.57 11.22
C GLY A 583 2.89 -23.52 9.86
N GLY A 584 3.35 -22.34 9.44
CA GLY A 584 4.11 -22.15 8.21
C GLY A 584 5.38 -22.98 8.19
N PHE A 585 6.16 -22.90 9.27
CA PHE A 585 7.38 -23.69 9.46
C PHE A 585 7.11 -25.21 9.39
N LEU A 586 6.09 -25.71 10.10
CA LEU A 586 5.76 -27.15 10.08
C LEU A 586 5.37 -27.64 8.67
N ARG A 587 4.60 -26.83 7.93
CA ARG A 587 4.22 -27.14 6.55
C ARG A 587 5.43 -27.17 5.61
N LEU A 588 6.32 -26.18 5.74
CA LEU A 588 7.57 -26.11 4.99
C LEU A 588 8.47 -27.33 5.28
N MET A 589 8.67 -27.67 6.55
CA MET A 589 9.44 -28.85 6.96
C MET A 589 8.86 -30.14 6.37
N LYS A 590 7.53 -30.29 6.39
CA LYS A 590 6.82 -31.44 5.81
C LYS A 590 6.95 -31.50 4.28
N GLU A 591 6.94 -30.35 3.61
CA GLU A 591 7.17 -30.27 2.16
C GLU A 591 8.62 -30.64 1.81
N ALA A 592 9.59 -30.03 2.49
CA ALA A 592 11.01 -30.29 2.32
C ALA A 592 11.36 -31.76 2.60
N ALA A 593 10.80 -32.37 3.65
CA ALA A 593 10.98 -33.78 3.95
C ALA A 593 10.43 -34.70 2.84
N ARG A 594 9.23 -34.41 2.31
CA ARG A 594 8.67 -35.14 1.15
C ARG A 594 9.55 -34.98 -0.09
N GLY A 595 10.08 -33.80 -0.32
CA GLY A 595 11.03 -33.53 -1.40
C GLY A 595 12.34 -34.30 -1.27
N TYR A 596 12.87 -34.36 -0.05
CA TYR A 596 14.02 -35.19 0.29
C TYR A 596 13.74 -36.68 0.05
N GLU A 597 12.56 -37.20 0.39
CA GLU A 597 12.22 -38.59 0.06
C GLU A 597 12.06 -38.82 -1.44
N ALA A 598 11.39 -37.91 -2.14
CA ALA A 598 11.09 -38.02 -3.57
C ALA A 598 12.33 -37.97 -4.46
N THR A 599 13.45 -37.41 -3.98
CA THR A 599 14.70 -37.31 -4.75
C THR A 599 15.68 -38.46 -4.49
N ALA A 600 15.24 -39.56 -3.88
CA ALA A 600 16.13 -40.66 -3.46
C ALA A 600 16.54 -41.64 -4.58
N SER A 601 15.94 -41.56 -5.77
CA SER A 601 16.26 -42.44 -6.89
C SER A 601 17.51 -42.03 -7.67
N ASP A 602 18.12 -42.99 -8.37
CA ASP A 602 19.37 -42.81 -9.12
C ASP A 602 19.33 -41.69 -10.18
N CYS A 603 18.15 -41.36 -10.73
CA CYS A 603 18.00 -40.26 -11.68
C CYS A 603 18.36 -38.88 -11.08
N TYR A 604 18.36 -38.75 -9.75
CA TYR A 604 18.75 -37.53 -9.04
C TYR A 604 20.17 -37.57 -8.49
N ALA A 605 21.01 -38.56 -8.84
CA ALA A 605 22.36 -38.72 -8.27
C ALA A 605 23.23 -37.44 -8.35
N ALA A 606 23.05 -36.60 -9.37
CA ALA A 606 23.74 -35.31 -9.52
C ALA A 606 23.25 -34.21 -8.55
N SER A 607 22.27 -34.52 -7.70
CA SER A 607 21.66 -33.61 -6.71
C SER A 607 22.02 -34.00 -5.28
N GLU A 608 22.94 -34.95 -5.08
CA GLU A 608 23.27 -35.48 -3.75
C GLU A 608 23.87 -34.43 -2.81
N ASP A 609 24.61 -33.45 -3.34
CA ASP A 609 25.10 -32.32 -2.54
C ASP A 609 23.95 -31.48 -1.97
N LEU A 610 22.92 -31.21 -2.78
CA LEU A 610 21.72 -30.48 -2.37
C LEU A 610 20.88 -31.29 -1.38
N ARG A 611 20.75 -32.61 -1.62
CA ARG A 611 20.06 -33.53 -0.70
C ARG A 611 20.76 -33.60 0.65
N THR A 612 22.08 -33.69 0.66
CA THR A 612 22.89 -33.73 1.89
C THR A 612 22.75 -32.44 2.67
N ALA A 613 22.82 -31.28 2.00
CA ALA A 613 22.60 -29.99 2.63
C ALA A 613 21.19 -29.92 3.25
N LEU A 614 20.16 -30.38 2.54
CA LEU A 614 18.80 -30.36 3.06
C LEU A 614 18.64 -31.27 4.28
N LYS A 615 19.25 -32.46 4.25
CA LYS A 615 19.21 -33.40 5.39
C LYS A 615 19.80 -32.77 6.66
N ILE A 616 20.91 -32.05 6.54
CA ILE A 616 21.54 -31.35 7.68
C ILE A 616 20.57 -30.34 8.29
N VAL A 617 19.89 -29.55 7.47
CA VAL A 617 18.94 -28.53 7.96
C VAL A 617 17.68 -29.18 8.54
N LEU A 618 17.15 -30.24 7.92
CA LEU A 618 16.03 -31.01 8.46
C LEU A 618 16.34 -31.58 9.85
N ASP A 619 17.55 -32.11 10.04
CA ASP A 619 18.01 -32.65 11.33
C ASP A 619 18.24 -31.55 12.37
N GLN A 620 18.76 -30.40 11.94
CA GLN A 620 18.99 -29.25 12.82
C GLN A 620 17.69 -28.76 13.46
N TYR A 621 16.59 -28.73 12.70
CA TYR A 621 15.30 -28.23 13.16
C TYR A 621 14.29 -29.33 13.53
N GLU A 622 14.74 -30.59 13.67
CA GLU A 622 13.90 -31.66 14.16
C GLU A 622 13.44 -31.36 15.60
N GLY A 623 12.13 -31.28 15.82
CA GLY A 623 11.56 -30.96 17.13
C GLY A 623 11.72 -29.49 17.57
N PHE A 624 12.08 -28.60 16.64
CA PHE A 624 12.19 -27.17 16.90
C PHE A 624 10.86 -26.58 17.43
N VAL A 625 10.94 -25.86 18.54
CA VAL A 625 9.85 -25.10 19.15
C VAL A 625 10.38 -23.77 19.63
N SER A 626 9.60 -22.71 19.43
CA SER A 626 9.91 -21.37 19.93
C SER A 626 8.61 -20.65 20.29
N THR A 627 8.72 -19.59 21.07
CA THR A 627 7.63 -18.63 21.31
C THR A 627 7.80 -17.37 20.46
N ALA A 628 8.96 -17.19 19.81
CA ALA A 628 9.33 -15.98 19.09
C ALA A 628 9.10 -16.13 17.58
N PRO A 629 8.26 -15.28 16.97
CA PRO A 629 8.14 -15.13 15.52
C PRO A 629 9.47 -15.08 14.74
N SER A 630 10.44 -14.29 15.19
CA SER A 630 11.73 -14.08 14.51
C SER A 630 12.57 -15.35 14.41
N GLU A 631 12.55 -16.20 15.44
CA GLU A 631 13.25 -17.50 15.39
C GLU A 631 12.59 -18.45 14.37
N TYR A 632 11.26 -18.40 14.20
CA TYR A 632 10.59 -19.14 13.14
C TYR A 632 10.91 -18.59 11.75
N GLU A 633 10.99 -17.26 11.58
CA GLU A 633 11.42 -16.64 10.33
C GLU A 633 12.83 -17.09 9.93
N GLU A 634 13.79 -17.00 10.85
CA GLU A 634 15.16 -17.47 10.63
C GLU A 634 15.21 -18.98 10.29
N ALA A 635 14.43 -19.80 10.98
CA ALA A 635 14.34 -21.23 10.70
C ALA A 635 13.76 -21.54 9.31
N MET A 636 12.68 -20.85 8.93
CA MET A 636 12.08 -21.00 7.60
C MET A 636 13.04 -20.54 6.50
N GLU A 637 13.70 -19.38 6.66
CA GLU A 637 14.70 -18.90 5.69
C GLU A 637 15.85 -19.91 5.51
N ALA A 638 16.33 -20.49 6.62
CA ALA A 638 17.38 -21.51 6.57
C ALA A 638 16.93 -22.78 5.82
N VAL A 639 15.68 -23.23 6.02
CA VAL A 639 15.11 -24.39 5.30
C VAL A 639 14.92 -24.05 3.82
N GLU A 640 14.30 -22.92 3.49
CA GLU A 640 14.03 -22.50 2.12
C GLU A 640 15.30 -22.32 1.29
N ALA A 641 16.35 -21.73 1.88
CA ALA A 641 17.64 -21.50 1.22
C ALA A 641 18.26 -22.79 0.66
N VAL A 642 17.93 -23.94 1.26
CA VAL A 642 18.45 -25.25 0.84
C VAL A 642 17.39 -26.10 0.12
N TRP A 643 16.12 -26.00 0.53
CA TRP A 643 15.01 -26.71 -0.08
C TRP A 643 14.71 -26.23 -1.49
N LEU A 644 14.60 -24.91 -1.72
CA LEU A 644 14.18 -24.35 -3.01
C LEU A 644 15.12 -24.75 -4.18
N PRO A 645 16.46 -24.71 -4.03
CA PRO A 645 17.36 -25.21 -5.07
C PRO A 645 17.17 -26.70 -5.38
N LEU A 646 16.92 -27.55 -4.37
CA LEU A 646 16.65 -28.97 -4.58
C LEU A 646 15.29 -29.19 -5.25
N ALA A 647 14.27 -28.42 -4.87
CA ALA A 647 12.94 -28.47 -5.48
C ALA A 647 12.98 -28.09 -6.97
N ASP A 648 13.67 -26.99 -7.33
CA ASP A 648 13.86 -26.57 -8.73
C ASP A 648 14.67 -27.62 -9.51
N ARG A 649 15.72 -28.17 -8.90
CA ARG A 649 16.49 -29.28 -9.49
C ARG A 649 15.63 -30.51 -9.74
N LYS A 650 14.81 -30.90 -8.75
CA LYS A 650 13.89 -32.04 -8.87
C LYS A 650 12.93 -31.83 -10.03
N GLU A 651 12.29 -30.66 -10.12
CA GLU A 651 11.37 -30.35 -11.21
C GLU A 651 12.05 -30.43 -12.59
N SER A 652 13.24 -29.85 -12.74
CA SER A 652 14.01 -29.95 -13.98
C SER A 652 14.35 -31.41 -14.35
N VAL A 653 14.75 -32.23 -13.37
CA VAL A 653 15.01 -33.66 -13.60
C VAL A 653 13.72 -34.37 -14.01
N ASP A 654 12.60 -34.14 -13.32
CA ASP A 654 11.30 -34.77 -13.63
C ASP A 654 10.85 -34.46 -15.06
N VAL A 655 10.92 -33.19 -15.44
CA VAL A 655 10.54 -32.72 -16.78
C VAL A 655 11.44 -33.35 -17.84
N TYR A 656 12.75 -33.39 -17.62
CA TYR A 656 13.71 -34.01 -18.53
C TYR A 656 13.51 -35.52 -18.67
N VAL A 657 13.40 -36.25 -17.55
CA VAL A 657 13.23 -37.71 -17.54
C VAL A 657 11.93 -38.08 -18.25
N ASN A 658 10.82 -37.39 -17.93
CA ASN A 658 9.53 -37.65 -18.59
C ASN A 658 9.57 -37.36 -20.10
N ALA A 659 10.27 -36.30 -20.53
CA ALA A 659 10.44 -36.00 -21.95
C ALA A 659 11.29 -37.05 -22.68
N LEU A 660 12.36 -37.53 -22.04
CA LEU A 660 13.23 -38.58 -22.58
C LEU A 660 12.49 -39.91 -22.71
N GLU A 661 11.74 -40.32 -21.68
CA GLU A 661 10.91 -41.52 -21.71
C GLU A 661 9.84 -41.42 -22.80
N THR A 662 9.13 -40.28 -22.88
CA THR A 662 8.13 -40.03 -23.92
C THR A 662 8.73 -40.13 -25.33
N ALA A 663 9.95 -39.62 -25.53
CA ALA A 663 10.66 -39.67 -26.80
C ALA A 663 11.08 -41.10 -27.17
N GLN A 664 11.58 -41.88 -26.21
CA GLN A 664 11.93 -43.29 -26.39
C GLN A 664 10.70 -44.15 -26.69
N GLU A 665 9.58 -43.89 -26.02
CA GLU A 665 8.30 -44.53 -26.29
C GLU A 665 7.77 -44.18 -27.69
N ALA A 666 7.90 -42.92 -28.12
CA ALA A 666 7.50 -42.51 -29.47
C ALA A 666 8.32 -43.23 -30.56
N LEU A 667 9.63 -43.35 -30.39
CA LEU A 667 10.49 -44.13 -31.31
C LEU A 667 10.09 -45.62 -31.32
N SER A 668 9.88 -46.21 -30.15
CA SER A 668 9.49 -47.61 -30.01
C SER A 668 8.12 -47.89 -30.63
N GLY A 669 7.16 -46.97 -30.45
CA GLY A 669 5.83 -47.02 -31.07
C GLY A 669 5.91 -46.94 -32.60
N TRP A 670 6.71 -46.01 -33.13
CA TRP A 670 6.95 -45.87 -34.57
C TRP A 670 7.46 -47.15 -35.23
N GLU A 671 8.45 -47.80 -34.58
CA GLU A 671 9.00 -49.08 -35.04
C GLU A 671 7.98 -50.22 -34.99
N LYS A 672 7.22 -50.30 -33.89
CA LYS A 672 6.20 -51.33 -33.68
C LYS A 672 5.06 -51.22 -34.68
N ASP A 673 4.66 -50.01 -35.03
CA ASP A 673 3.58 -49.74 -35.98
C ASP A 673 4.03 -49.90 -37.45
N GLY A 674 5.33 -50.17 -37.68
CA GLY A 674 5.88 -50.52 -39.00
C GLY A 674 6.08 -49.33 -39.94
N PHE A 675 6.20 -48.12 -39.39
CA PHE A 675 6.46 -46.91 -40.18
C PHE A 675 7.90 -46.87 -40.74
N ASP A 676 8.13 -46.03 -41.77
CA ASP A 676 9.42 -45.91 -42.45
C ASP A 676 10.51 -45.38 -41.49
N LEU A 677 11.55 -46.18 -41.29
CA LEU A 677 12.68 -45.85 -40.40
C LEU A 677 13.72 -44.93 -41.07
N THR A 678 13.52 -44.60 -42.35
CA THR A 678 14.33 -43.62 -43.08
C THR A 678 13.72 -42.22 -43.08
N ALA A 679 12.51 -42.05 -42.51
CA ALA A 679 11.85 -40.76 -42.37
C ALA A 679 12.71 -39.78 -41.55
N GLN A 680 12.88 -38.55 -42.07
CA GLN A 680 13.77 -37.56 -41.45
C GLN A 680 13.35 -37.22 -40.01
N ALA A 681 12.04 -37.10 -39.74
CA ALA A 681 11.55 -36.84 -38.39
C ALA A 681 11.89 -37.96 -37.39
N TYR A 682 11.94 -39.23 -37.84
CA TYR A 682 12.34 -40.36 -37.01
C TYR A 682 13.85 -40.34 -36.75
N LEU A 683 14.66 -40.08 -37.78
CA LEU A 683 16.11 -39.96 -37.64
C LEU A 683 16.51 -38.79 -36.73
N ASP A 684 15.86 -37.63 -36.89
CA ASP A 684 16.07 -36.44 -36.06
C ASP A 684 15.73 -36.71 -34.59
N LEU A 685 14.58 -37.33 -34.30
CA LEU A 685 14.22 -37.69 -32.91
C LEU A 685 15.19 -38.74 -32.34
N LYS A 686 15.63 -39.70 -33.15
CA LYS A 686 16.58 -40.74 -32.72
C LYS A 686 17.96 -40.15 -32.37
N GLU A 687 18.41 -39.17 -33.14
CA GLU A 687 19.63 -38.41 -32.84
C GLU A 687 19.43 -37.56 -31.57
N ALA A 688 18.31 -36.84 -31.45
CA ALA A 688 18.00 -36.04 -30.27
C ALA A 688 17.93 -36.88 -28.98
N VAL A 689 17.31 -38.07 -29.01
CA VAL A 689 17.28 -39.01 -27.88
C VAL A 689 18.67 -39.49 -27.49
N ARG A 690 19.57 -39.68 -28.46
CA ARG A 690 20.97 -40.05 -28.19
C ARG A 690 21.74 -38.89 -27.56
N ASP A 691 21.58 -37.68 -28.08
CA ASP A 691 22.27 -36.48 -27.61
C ASP A 691 21.74 -36.00 -26.25
N CYS A 692 20.48 -36.33 -25.95
CA CYS A 692 19.84 -36.08 -24.67
C CYS A 692 19.81 -37.32 -23.77
N ALA A 693 20.62 -38.34 -24.03
CA ALA A 693 20.68 -39.52 -23.17
C ALA A 693 21.36 -39.21 -21.82
N PHE A 694 21.08 -40.02 -20.79
CA PHE A 694 21.79 -39.93 -19.52
C PHE A 694 23.31 -39.97 -19.73
N GLY A 695 24.01 -39.01 -19.12
CA GLY A 695 25.45 -38.80 -19.26
C GLY A 695 25.87 -37.87 -20.41
N GLN A 696 24.95 -37.45 -21.28
CA GLN A 696 25.18 -36.41 -22.30
C GLN A 696 24.65 -35.03 -21.87
N VAL A 697 23.60 -35.01 -21.05
CA VAL A 697 23.08 -33.80 -20.41
C VAL A 697 23.73 -33.62 -19.05
N ASP A 698 24.19 -32.40 -18.76
CA ASP A 698 24.70 -32.04 -17.44
C ASP A 698 23.52 -31.92 -16.46
N MET A 699 23.37 -32.95 -15.62
CA MET A 699 22.29 -33.05 -14.63
C MET A 699 22.47 -32.10 -13.43
N THR A 700 23.52 -31.27 -13.45
CA THR A 700 23.70 -30.16 -12.49
C THR A 700 23.18 -28.81 -13.01
N ASP A 701 22.83 -28.71 -14.29
CA ASP A 701 22.35 -27.48 -14.93
C ASP A 701 20.84 -27.56 -15.24
N ASN A 702 20.05 -26.84 -14.44
CA ASN A 702 18.58 -26.86 -14.53
C ASN A 702 18.05 -26.32 -15.86
N LEU A 703 18.74 -25.34 -16.46
CA LEU A 703 18.35 -24.80 -17.76
C LEU A 703 18.64 -25.80 -18.86
N ARG A 704 19.81 -26.44 -18.81
CA ARG A 704 20.19 -27.44 -19.82
C ARG A 704 19.27 -28.66 -19.84
N MET A 705 18.79 -29.10 -18.67
CA MET A 705 17.76 -30.14 -18.56
C MET A 705 16.42 -29.71 -19.18
N ARG A 706 15.98 -28.48 -18.91
CA ARG A 706 14.74 -27.91 -19.47
C ARG A 706 14.83 -27.74 -20.99
N ASP A 707 15.95 -27.24 -21.51
CA ASP A 707 16.20 -27.10 -22.95
C ASP A 707 16.22 -28.45 -23.66
N ALA A 708 16.85 -29.47 -23.05
CA ALA A 708 16.84 -30.83 -23.58
C ALA A 708 15.42 -31.41 -23.63
N ALA A 709 14.62 -31.20 -22.57
CA ALA A 709 13.23 -31.64 -22.51
C ALA A 709 12.35 -30.97 -23.57
N GLU A 710 12.51 -29.65 -23.76
CA GLU A 710 11.79 -28.88 -24.77
C GLU A 710 12.17 -29.36 -26.19
N SER A 711 13.46 -29.57 -26.43
CA SER A 711 13.98 -30.07 -27.71
C SER A 711 13.39 -31.44 -28.04
N LEU A 712 13.46 -32.39 -27.10
CA LEU A 712 12.85 -33.72 -27.24
C LEU A 712 11.35 -33.64 -27.52
N SER A 713 10.62 -32.80 -26.78
CA SER A 713 9.19 -32.58 -26.97
C SER A 713 8.87 -32.06 -28.37
N GLY A 714 9.69 -31.12 -28.88
CA GLY A 714 9.58 -30.60 -30.25
C GLY A 714 9.81 -31.65 -31.33
N TYR A 715 10.80 -32.54 -31.15
CA TYR A 715 11.03 -33.65 -32.08
C TYR A 715 9.94 -34.72 -32.01
N VAL A 716 9.42 -35.04 -30.82
CA VAL A 716 8.26 -35.94 -30.65
C VAL A 716 7.04 -35.38 -31.38
N GLN A 717 6.80 -34.08 -31.28
CA GLN A 717 5.71 -33.43 -32.02
C GLN A 717 5.90 -33.56 -33.53
N LYS A 718 7.09 -33.26 -34.07
CA LYS A 718 7.40 -33.42 -35.50
C LYS A 718 7.20 -34.87 -35.97
N LEU A 719 7.63 -35.85 -35.18
CA LEU A 719 7.42 -37.27 -35.51
C LEU A 719 5.92 -37.61 -35.54
N ARG A 720 5.14 -37.13 -34.58
CA ARG A 720 3.68 -37.32 -34.57
C ARG A 720 3.00 -36.64 -35.76
N GLU A 721 3.48 -35.48 -36.19
CA GLU A 721 3.02 -34.81 -37.40
C GLU A 721 3.35 -35.61 -38.66
N GLU A 722 4.54 -36.22 -38.73
CA GLU A 722 4.98 -37.08 -39.83
C GLU A 722 4.17 -38.39 -39.92
N ALA A 723 3.79 -38.99 -38.79
CA ALA A 723 2.86 -40.15 -38.76
C ALA A 723 1.51 -39.82 -39.43
N LEU A 724 1.14 -38.54 -39.51
CA LEU A 724 -0.07 -38.11 -40.19
C LEU A 724 0.11 -37.99 -41.73
N THR A 725 1.34 -38.08 -42.25
CA THR A 725 1.69 -37.76 -43.66
C THR A 725 2.33 -38.88 -44.50
N VAL A 726 2.48 -40.11 -44.01
CA VAL A 726 3.13 -41.19 -44.79
C VAL A 726 2.23 -41.72 -45.94
N ASP A 727 2.84 -41.92 -47.12
CA ASP A 727 2.30 -42.38 -48.44
C ASP A 727 1.65 -41.36 -49.40
N GLY A 728 1.81 -40.04 -49.20
CA GLY A 728 1.26 -39.04 -50.14
C GLY A 728 -0.29 -39.09 -50.27
N VAL A 729 -0.91 -39.94 -49.46
CA VAL A 729 -2.32 -40.00 -49.15
C VAL A 729 -2.41 -39.52 -47.71
N THR A 730 -3.09 -38.39 -47.51
CA THR A 730 -3.60 -38.03 -46.20
C THR A 730 -4.33 -39.26 -45.66
N VAL A 731 -3.81 -39.94 -44.63
CA VAL A 731 -4.56 -41.02 -43.98
C VAL A 731 -5.89 -40.40 -43.58
N SER A 732 -6.97 -40.99 -44.11
CA SER A 732 -8.34 -40.54 -43.98
C SER A 732 -8.83 -40.71 -42.53
N GLY A 733 -8.26 -39.91 -41.63
CA GLY A 733 -8.60 -39.86 -40.22
C GLY A 733 -9.36 -38.59 -39.86
N ARG A 734 -9.25 -37.53 -40.69
CA ARG A 734 -10.05 -36.32 -40.49
C ARG A 734 -11.37 -36.41 -41.23
N PRO A 735 -12.51 -36.44 -40.51
CA PRO A 735 -13.81 -36.29 -41.14
C PRO A 735 -13.90 -35.03 -41.99
N VAL A 736 -14.50 -35.13 -43.18
CA VAL A 736 -14.91 -34.00 -44.02
C VAL A 736 -16.04 -33.20 -43.38
N SER A 737 -16.83 -33.82 -42.50
CA SER A 737 -17.72 -33.10 -41.59
C SER A 737 -17.80 -33.77 -40.23
N VAL A 738 -17.73 -32.95 -39.18
CA VAL A 738 -17.98 -33.36 -37.80
C VAL A 738 -19.28 -32.72 -37.36
N GLU A 739 -20.25 -33.55 -37.00
CA GLU A 739 -21.53 -33.12 -36.47
C GLU A 739 -21.66 -33.62 -35.04
N HIS A 740 -21.94 -32.71 -34.11
CA HIS A 740 -22.20 -33.06 -32.72
C HIS A 740 -23.70 -33.10 -32.48
N TYR A 741 -24.15 -34.12 -31.76
CA TYR A 741 -25.52 -34.29 -31.32
C TYR A 741 -25.56 -34.53 -29.81
N ASP A 742 -26.65 -34.10 -29.18
CA ASP A 742 -26.98 -34.60 -27.85
C ASP A 742 -27.54 -36.03 -27.92
N LEU A 743 -27.76 -36.66 -26.77
CA LEU A 743 -28.30 -38.03 -26.71
C LEU A 743 -29.74 -38.16 -27.22
N SER A 744 -30.45 -37.04 -27.45
CA SER A 744 -31.80 -37.02 -28.04
C SER A 744 -31.78 -36.92 -29.58
N GLY A 745 -30.59 -36.72 -30.18
CA GLY A 745 -30.42 -36.62 -31.63
C GLY A 745 -30.53 -35.21 -32.20
N ARG A 746 -30.55 -34.16 -31.35
CA ARG A 746 -30.54 -32.76 -31.80
C ARG A 746 -29.09 -32.29 -32.02
N ARG A 747 -28.84 -31.57 -33.11
CA ARG A 747 -27.52 -31.04 -33.47
C ARG A 747 -27.10 -29.91 -32.52
N ILE A 748 -25.86 -29.96 -32.02
CA ILE A 748 -25.27 -29.02 -31.06
C ILE A 748 -23.92 -28.49 -31.56
N LYS A 749 -23.42 -27.40 -30.96
CA LYS A 749 -22.09 -26.84 -31.29
C LYS A 749 -20.97 -27.71 -30.68
N PRO A 750 -19.77 -27.76 -31.29
CA PRO A 750 -18.61 -28.44 -30.71
C PRO A 750 -18.26 -27.84 -29.33
N GLY A 751 -17.88 -28.69 -28.37
CA GLY A 751 -17.40 -28.24 -27.04
C GLY A 751 -18.47 -28.12 -25.93
N CYS A 752 -19.73 -28.48 -26.19
CA CYS A 752 -20.73 -28.56 -25.12
C CYS A 752 -20.35 -29.61 -24.05
N ARG A 753 -20.53 -29.27 -22.76
CA ARG A 753 -20.24 -30.12 -21.59
C ARG A 753 -21.16 -31.35 -21.57
N GLY A 754 -20.61 -32.51 -21.23
CA GLY A 754 -21.37 -33.78 -21.11
C GLY A 754 -21.12 -34.78 -22.25
N VAL A 755 -21.91 -35.86 -22.28
CA VAL A 755 -21.78 -36.93 -23.29
C VAL A 755 -22.43 -36.47 -24.58
N THR A 756 -21.63 -36.32 -25.64
CA THR A 756 -22.06 -35.94 -26.97
C THR A 756 -21.89 -37.09 -27.95
N VAL A 757 -22.79 -37.22 -28.92
CA VAL A 757 -22.63 -38.14 -30.04
C VAL A 757 -21.97 -37.37 -31.18
N VAL A 758 -20.74 -37.77 -31.51
CA VAL A 758 -19.95 -37.20 -32.59
C VAL A 758 -20.10 -38.09 -33.81
N ARG A 759 -20.59 -37.50 -34.89
CA ARG A 759 -20.71 -38.14 -36.19
C ARG A 759 -19.67 -37.56 -37.13
N GLU A 760 -18.80 -38.43 -37.62
CA GLU A 760 -17.64 -38.10 -38.42
C GLU A 760 -17.88 -38.70 -39.82
N LEU A 761 -18.09 -37.85 -40.81
CA LEU A 761 -18.25 -38.25 -42.21
C LEU A 761 -16.89 -38.19 -42.90
N TYR A 762 -16.51 -39.24 -43.62
CA TYR A 762 -15.23 -39.33 -44.31
C TYR A 762 -15.41 -39.19 -45.83
N ARG A 763 -14.31 -38.84 -46.53
CA ARG A 763 -14.35 -38.57 -47.99
C ARG A 763 -14.69 -39.80 -48.82
N ASP A 764 -14.48 -40.99 -48.28
CA ASP A 764 -14.87 -42.27 -48.87
C ASP A 764 -16.35 -42.60 -48.67
N GLY A 765 -17.12 -41.72 -48.01
CA GLY A 765 -18.53 -41.91 -47.69
C GLY A 765 -18.80 -42.74 -46.43
N SER A 766 -17.74 -43.24 -45.78
CA SER A 766 -17.88 -43.93 -44.50
C SER A 766 -18.27 -42.94 -43.39
N VAL A 767 -19.01 -43.44 -42.40
CA VAL A 767 -19.50 -42.67 -41.26
C VAL A 767 -19.07 -43.37 -39.99
N ARG A 768 -18.34 -42.66 -39.12
CA ARG A 768 -18.03 -43.11 -37.77
C ARG A 768 -18.89 -42.35 -36.78
N VAL A 769 -19.50 -43.06 -35.85
CA VAL A 769 -20.29 -42.47 -34.77
C VAL A 769 -19.70 -42.90 -33.44
N GLN A 770 -19.38 -41.93 -32.58
CA GLN A 770 -18.79 -42.19 -31.28
C GLN A 770 -19.40 -41.29 -30.20
N LYS A 771 -19.47 -41.78 -28.96
CA LYS A 771 -19.84 -40.97 -27.81
C LYS A 771 -18.56 -40.38 -27.20
N ARG A 772 -18.48 -39.05 -27.08
CA ARG A 772 -17.40 -38.34 -26.40
C ARG A 772 -17.92 -37.64 -25.16
N LEU A 773 -17.21 -37.83 -24.04
CA LEU A 773 -17.38 -37.01 -22.84
C LEU A 773 -16.40 -35.84 -22.95
N ASN A 774 -16.90 -34.62 -23.10
CA ASN A 774 -16.05 -33.43 -23.13
C ASN A 774 -15.85 -32.91 -21.69
N VAL A 775 -14.61 -32.99 -21.21
CA VAL A 775 -14.15 -32.46 -19.91
C VAL A 775 -12.93 -31.60 -20.22
N PHE A 776 -12.88 -30.35 -19.76
CA PHE A 776 -11.68 -29.53 -19.94
C PHE A 776 -10.60 -29.97 -18.94
N SER A 777 -9.36 -30.15 -19.41
CA SER A 777 -8.15 -29.96 -18.62
C SER A 777 -7.72 -28.51 -18.76
N SER A 778 -7.65 -27.78 -17.65
CA SER A 778 -7.02 -26.46 -17.57
C SER A 778 -5.50 -26.62 -17.68
N LEU A 779 -4.89 -25.96 -18.67
CA LEU A 779 -3.52 -25.44 -18.60
C LEU A 779 -3.64 -23.92 -18.44
#